data_AF-A0A7J4FA12-F1
#
_entry.id   AF-A0A7J4FA12-F1
#
_cell.length_a   1.000
_cell.length_b   1.000
_cell.length_c   1.000
_cell.angle_alpha   90.00
_cell.angle_beta   90.00
_cell.angle_gamma   90.00
#
_symmetry.space_group_name_H-M   'P 1'
#
loop_
_entity.id
_entity.type
_entity.pdbx_description
1 polymer ?
#
loop_
_entity_poly.entity_id
_entity_poly.type
_entity_poly.pdbx_seq_one_letter_code
_entity_poly.pdbx_strand_id
1 'polypeptide(L)'
;MALESQLYSLIRTIKFGLLSPDEIRKLSVAEIRTPDTYDEDGMAIMNGLMDGRLGALEPGQRCETCGNTAANCQGHFGHIELAVPVIHVSFVNNIYILLMTTCRNCGRFLLSEKMIEELKEAMEQEKRLFGKVKDEFYQDMIRKARKKRKCPHCGTEQFETKFNKPTEFWEVTRTGSKRLTPNMIRERLERIPDSDLRLMGFDPEAMRPEWTILTVLPVPPLCVRPSITLESGLRSEDDLTHKLVDILRINQRLRESIDMGAPTLIIEDLSELLQYHVTTYFDNETSGIPPARHRSGRMLKTIAQRLKGKEGRFRGNLSGKRVDFSARAVISPDPNLDIDEVGIPFDVAKRLTAPEKVTTWNIERMRELVRNGPDKYPGALYVIRPDGRRIRLEYVADRDALADALEPGYIIERQVIDGDIAIFNRQPSLHRMSIMAHRVRVLPYKTFRLHLCVCPPYNADFDGDEMNIHIPQSDEAQAEARLLMRVQDQILSPRYGAPIIGATRDFITAVYLFTKRGTLLTKAEVCQLLMAAGYRGGLPEPVVKEPEPYWTGKQIFSLFLPKDFNYVGKATLCRNCVRCKREKCPIDAYTVVVNGELRSGVIDKNSIGAERAEGIYHRLVKDYGTDFGRNFLNSICRLLDVFITTRGFSFSLHELDLTTDVERKIKRVMTRHKRRIQDLVEKYRSGQLEKLPGKGLEESLEIYLMNELAKARDTAGRIAEKSLDMDNSAAIMIRTGARGTMMNITQMTACIGQQSIRGGRILRGYSGRSLSHFKTRDPSPEARGFIALGYRRGLNPIEFFFHAVGGREGLVDTAVRTQQSGYMQRRLINALEHLHVGYDGTVRTSDGTVVQFVYGEDGVDPAKSDHGKAVNVQHIIRMVKVADKGKPTSRQFVESCLEKIKDELTPKLYNELRRNLLKAGLSELGVKKVVETTVENYKKALIEPGEAVGIVAAQSIGEPGTQMTLRTFHFAGVRERNVTLGLP
;
A
#
# COMPACT_ATOMS: atom_id res chain seq x y z
N MET A 1 -27.82 31.19 26.61
CA MET A 1 -26.93 31.00 25.44
C MET A 1 -27.80 30.50 24.31
N ALA A 2 -28.02 31.33 23.30
CA ALA A 2 -28.83 30.98 22.14
C ALA A 2 -28.20 29.77 21.45
N LEU A 3 -29.03 28.79 21.10
CA LEU A 3 -28.65 27.66 20.27
C LEU A 3 -28.12 28.20 18.92
N GLU A 4 -26.79 28.24 18.76
CA GLU A 4 -26.21 28.06 17.43
C GLU A 4 -26.39 26.59 17.06
N SER A 5 -27.60 26.23 16.64
CA SER A 5 -27.81 25.06 15.81
C SER A 5 -27.14 25.35 14.47
N GLN A 6 -25.81 25.24 14.42
CA GLN A 6 -25.10 25.16 13.15
C GLN A 6 -25.68 23.95 12.42
N LEU A 7 -26.46 24.21 11.38
CA LEU A 7 -26.87 23.20 10.41
C LEU A 7 -25.58 22.59 9.86
N TYR A 8 -25.21 21.41 10.35
CA TYR A 8 -24.09 20.66 9.82
C TYR A 8 -24.36 20.40 8.34
N SER A 9 -23.62 21.07 7.47
CA SER A 9 -23.68 20.88 6.03
C SER A 9 -22.39 20.21 5.56
N LEU A 10 -22.51 19.24 4.66
CA LEU A 10 -21.37 18.57 4.04
C LEU A 10 -20.94 19.35 2.80
N ILE A 11 -19.64 19.57 2.64
CA ILE A 11 -19.07 20.24 1.47
C ILE A 11 -19.25 19.34 0.26
N ARG A 12 -20.20 19.66 -0.62
CA ARG A 12 -20.47 18.90 -1.85
C ARG A 12 -19.51 19.26 -2.98
N THR A 13 -19.12 20.53 -3.09
CA THR A 13 -18.30 21.05 -4.19
C THR A 13 -17.35 22.12 -3.68
N ILE A 14 -16.12 22.13 -4.22
CA ILE A 14 -15.12 23.16 -3.95
C ILE A 14 -14.85 23.90 -5.27
N LYS A 15 -15.11 25.21 -5.31
CA LYS A 15 -14.77 26.09 -6.45
C LYS A 15 -13.46 26.80 -6.12
N PHE A 16 -12.46 26.66 -6.99
CA PHE A 16 -11.21 27.42 -6.89
C PHE A 16 -11.33 28.72 -7.67
N GLY A 17 -10.74 29.80 -7.15
CA GLY A 17 -10.73 31.12 -7.77
C GLY A 17 -9.61 32.00 -7.21
N LEU A 18 -9.41 33.17 -7.82
CA LEU A 18 -8.55 34.23 -7.31
C LEU A 18 -9.39 35.27 -6.59
N LEU A 19 -8.89 35.75 -5.45
CA LEU A 19 -9.54 36.83 -4.73
C LEU A 19 -9.31 38.16 -5.45
N SER A 20 -10.39 38.89 -5.70
CA SER A 20 -10.26 40.26 -6.22
C SER A 20 -9.70 41.21 -5.15
N PRO A 21 -9.07 42.32 -5.52
CA PRO A 21 -8.63 43.33 -4.56
C PRO A 21 -9.74 43.82 -3.63
N ASP A 22 -10.96 43.96 -4.16
CA ASP A 22 -12.13 44.42 -3.40
C ASP A 22 -12.62 43.35 -2.42
N GLU A 23 -12.57 42.08 -2.81
CA GLU A 23 -12.85 40.96 -1.90
C GLU A 23 -11.81 40.85 -0.79
N ILE A 24 -10.51 41.05 -1.09
CA ILE A 24 -9.46 41.05 -0.07
C ILE A 24 -9.72 42.14 0.97
N ARG A 25 -10.06 43.36 0.52
CA ARG A 25 -10.41 44.47 1.44
C ARG A 25 -11.66 44.14 2.25
N LYS A 26 -12.69 43.56 1.63
CA LYS A 26 -13.93 43.18 2.31
C LYS A 26 -13.74 42.08 3.35
N LEU A 27 -12.86 41.12 3.09
CA LEU A 27 -12.51 40.04 4.02
C LEU A 27 -11.56 40.51 5.13
N SER A 28 -10.89 41.64 4.93
CA SER A 28 -9.88 42.12 5.85
C SER A 28 -10.48 42.86 7.03
N VAL A 29 -9.98 42.57 8.23
CA VAL A 29 -10.38 43.25 9.48
C VAL A 29 -9.50 44.46 9.82
N ALA A 30 -8.29 44.52 9.26
CA ALA A 30 -7.31 45.56 9.54
C ALA A 30 -6.38 45.80 8.35
N GLU A 31 -6.09 47.07 8.07
CA GLU A 31 -5.02 47.49 7.17
C GLU A 31 -3.70 47.53 7.97
N ILE A 32 -2.71 46.76 7.53
CA ILE A 32 -1.41 46.68 8.20
C ILE A 32 -0.49 47.72 7.60
N ARG A 33 -0.09 48.69 8.43
CA ARG A 33 0.73 49.82 8.01
C ARG A 33 2.14 49.76 8.58
N THR A 34 2.30 49.35 9.84
CA THR A 34 3.59 49.42 10.53
C THR A 34 4.37 48.10 10.43
N PRO A 35 5.68 48.14 10.12
CA PRO A 35 6.52 46.95 10.07
C PRO A 35 6.92 46.44 11.46
N ASP A 36 6.86 47.29 12.49
CA ASP A 36 7.22 46.92 13.85
C ASP A 36 6.09 46.12 14.51
N THR A 37 6.46 45.09 15.26
CA THR A 37 5.52 44.10 15.81
C THR A 37 5.07 44.43 17.23
N TYR A 38 5.97 44.95 18.06
CA TYR A 38 5.72 45.27 19.47
C TYR A 38 6.30 46.64 19.82
N ASP A 39 5.66 47.33 20.77
CA ASP A 39 6.16 48.57 21.36
C ASP A 39 7.25 48.32 22.43
N GLU A 40 7.76 49.39 23.03
CA GLU A 40 8.80 49.33 24.07
C GLU A 40 8.33 48.58 25.33
N ASP A 41 7.01 48.55 25.57
CA ASP A 41 6.37 47.84 26.68
C ASP A 41 6.07 46.36 26.36
N GLY A 42 6.37 45.91 25.14
CA GLY A 42 6.17 44.54 24.67
C GLY A 42 4.73 44.21 24.28
N MET A 43 3.85 45.21 24.17
CA MET A 43 2.49 45.08 23.68
C MET A 43 2.44 45.12 22.15
N ALA A 44 1.45 44.46 21.57
CA ALA A 44 1.28 44.43 20.12
C ALA A 44 0.86 45.82 19.59
N ILE A 45 1.56 46.30 18.56
CA ILE A 45 1.26 47.60 17.95
C ILE A 45 -0.03 47.52 17.12
N MET A 46 -0.90 48.52 17.30
CA MET A 46 -2.10 48.71 16.48
C MET A 46 -1.75 48.95 15.01
N ASN A 47 -2.44 48.29 14.08
CA ASN A 47 -2.13 48.27 12.65
C ASN A 47 -0.74 47.68 12.31
N GLY A 48 -0.11 46.98 13.24
CA GLY A 48 1.10 46.20 13.04
C GLY A 48 0.81 44.73 12.71
N LEU A 49 1.85 43.95 12.41
CA LEU A 49 1.67 42.54 12.04
C LEU A 49 1.16 41.65 13.18
N MET A 50 1.25 42.08 14.44
CA MET A 50 0.78 41.33 15.60
C MET A 50 -0.54 41.86 16.19
N ASP A 51 -1.28 42.67 15.44
CA ASP A 51 -2.54 43.27 15.86
C ASP A 51 -3.55 42.24 16.39
N GLY A 52 -4.13 42.51 17.57
CA GLY A 52 -5.07 41.63 18.27
C GLY A 52 -6.37 41.33 17.52
N ARG A 53 -6.69 42.13 16.49
CA ARG A 53 -7.82 41.87 15.58
C ARG A 53 -7.57 40.69 14.65
N LEU A 54 -6.31 40.36 14.36
CA LEU A 54 -5.94 39.24 13.46
C LEU A 54 -6.08 37.86 14.13
N GLY A 55 -6.21 37.83 15.46
CA GLY A 55 -6.42 36.61 16.25
C GLY A 55 -5.82 36.71 17.65
N ALA A 56 -6.08 35.69 18.46
CA ALA A 56 -5.43 35.53 19.77
C ALA A 56 -4.29 34.50 19.68
N LEU A 57 -3.15 34.80 20.31
CA LEU A 57 -1.97 33.93 20.35
C LEU A 57 -1.81 33.27 21.72
N GLU A 58 -2.03 34.03 22.80
CA GLU A 58 -1.71 33.58 24.15
C GLU A 58 -2.90 32.87 24.83
N PRO A 59 -2.64 31.84 25.65
CA PRO A 59 -3.68 31.21 26.47
C PRO A 59 -4.33 32.24 27.41
N GLY A 60 -5.64 32.42 27.29
CA GLY A 60 -6.40 33.40 28.07
C GLY A 60 -6.62 34.75 27.37
N GLN A 61 -5.84 35.06 26.34
CA GLN A 61 -6.10 36.20 25.46
C GLN A 61 -7.37 35.94 24.63
N ARG A 62 -8.21 36.97 24.50
CA ARG A 62 -9.39 36.96 23.63
C ARG A 62 -9.10 37.76 22.37
N CYS A 63 -9.58 37.26 21.24
CA CYS A 63 -9.48 37.99 19.98
C CYS A 63 -10.40 39.21 20.01
N GLU A 64 -9.90 40.37 19.60
CA GLU A 64 -10.67 41.62 19.57
C GLU A 64 -11.82 41.59 18.56
N THR A 65 -11.71 40.75 17.52
CA THR A 65 -12.72 40.64 16.45
C THR A 65 -13.86 39.67 16.82
N CYS A 66 -13.53 38.45 17.25
CA CYS A 66 -14.55 37.40 17.51
C CYS A 66 -14.78 37.08 18.99
N GLY A 67 -14.02 37.65 19.92
CA GLY A 67 -14.13 37.39 21.36
C GLY A 67 -13.72 35.99 21.82
N ASN A 68 -13.40 35.09 20.89
CA ASN A 68 -12.97 33.72 21.17
C ASN A 68 -11.54 33.67 21.72
N THR A 69 -11.25 32.62 22.47
CA THR A 69 -9.89 32.28 22.92
C THR A 69 -9.04 31.71 21.78
N ALA A 70 -7.72 31.67 21.97
CA ALA A 70 -6.77 31.17 20.97
C ALA A 70 -7.12 29.77 20.39
N ALA A 71 -7.72 28.88 21.18
CA ALA A 71 -8.10 27.53 20.72
C ALA A 71 -9.31 27.51 19.76
N ASN A 72 -10.26 28.44 19.93
CA ASN A 72 -11.51 28.48 19.18
C ASN A 72 -11.51 29.55 18.08
N CYS A 73 -10.60 30.53 18.16
CA CYS A 73 -10.42 31.55 17.15
C CYS A 73 -9.79 30.94 15.88
N GLN A 74 -10.48 31.03 14.74
CA GLN A 74 -9.94 30.59 13.45
C GLN A 74 -8.93 31.58 12.84
N GLY A 75 -8.82 32.78 13.42
CA GLY A 75 -8.02 33.89 12.92
C GLY A 75 -8.75 34.72 11.84
N HIS A 76 -8.33 35.98 11.70
CA HIS A 76 -8.92 36.93 10.76
C HIS A 76 -7.85 37.55 9.84
N PHE A 77 -8.14 37.69 8.55
CA PHE A 77 -7.19 38.20 7.58
C PHE A 77 -6.99 39.72 7.70
N GLY A 78 -5.75 40.17 7.55
CA GLY A 78 -5.39 41.56 7.32
C GLY A 78 -5.15 41.84 5.83
N HIS A 79 -4.82 43.07 5.47
CA HIS A 79 -4.33 43.40 4.14
C HIS A 79 -3.24 44.48 4.18
N ILE A 80 -2.42 44.51 3.13
CA ILE A 80 -1.43 45.56 2.86
C ILE A 80 -1.77 46.18 1.51
N GLU A 81 -1.90 47.50 1.49
CA GLU A 81 -2.06 48.26 0.25
C GLU A 81 -0.68 48.48 -0.38
N LEU A 82 -0.45 47.92 -1.57
CA LEU A 82 0.84 48.03 -2.25
C LEU A 82 0.96 49.41 -2.93
N ALA A 83 2.10 50.07 -2.78
CA ALA A 83 2.37 51.38 -3.35
C ALA A 83 2.39 51.35 -4.89
N VAL A 84 2.84 50.24 -5.46
CA VAL A 84 2.77 49.94 -6.89
C VAL A 84 2.30 48.51 -7.09
N PRO A 85 1.60 48.18 -8.20
CA PRO A 85 1.13 46.82 -8.43
C PRO A 85 2.27 45.85 -8.71
N VAL A 86 2.13 44.62 -8.22
CA VAL A 86 3.17 43.59 -8.24
C VAL A 86 2.65 42.35 -8.96
N ILE A 87 3.49 41.74 -9.81
CA ILE A 87 3.11 40.56 -10.58
C ILE A 87 3.18 39.32 -9.69
N HIS A 88 2.12 38.51 -9.64
CA HIS A 88 2.15 37.24 -8.93
C HIS A 88 2.93 36.18 -9.74
N VAL A 89 4.06 35.69 -9.20
CA VAL A 89 5.01 34.80 -9.88
C VAL A 89 4.38 33.52 -10.46
N SER A 90 3.40 32.94 -9.76
CA SER A 90 2.76 31.69 -10.22
C SER A 90 1.89 31.84 -11.48
N PHE A 91 1.46 33.05 -11.83
CA PHE A 91 0.55 33.30 -12.96
C PHE A 91 1.26 33.93 -14.17
N VAL A 92 2.58 34.08 -14.13
CA VAL A 92 3.38 34.74 -15.17
C VAL A 92 3.21 34.07 -16.54
N ASN A 93 3.09 32.74 -16.59
CA ASN A 93 2.80 32.02 -17.84
C ASN A 93 1.41 32.36 -18.41
N ASN A 94 0.40 32.53 -17.55
CA ASN A 94 -0.96 32.88 -17.97
C ASN A 94 -1.00 34.32 -18.49
N ILE A 95 -0.33 35.25 -17.79
CA ILE A 95 -0.15 36.63 -18.24
C ILE A 95 0.54 36.65 -19.61
N TYR A 96 1.61 35.86 -19.78
CA TYR A 96 2.32 35.76 -21.06
C TYR A 96 1.42 35.29 -22.21
N ILE A 97 0.62 34.25 -21.97
CA ILE A 97 -0.36 33.74 -22.94
C ILE A 97 -1.34 34.85 -23.33
N LEU A 98 -1.95 35.52 -22.33
CA LEU A 98 -2.96 36.55 -22.56
C LEU A 98 -2.41 37.77 -23.31
N LEU A 99 -1.20 38.22 -22.98
CA LEU A 99 -0.55 39.33 -23.70
C LEU A 99 -0.27 39.02 -25.18
N MET A 100 -0.08 37.75 -25.53
CA MET A 100 0.12 37.35 -26.93
C MET A 100 -1.17 37.03 -27.69
N THR A 101 -2.25 36.70 -26.98
CA THR A 101 -3.52 36.30 -27.62
C THR A 101 -4.54 37.43 -27.71
N THR A 102 -4.39 38.48 -26.90
CA THR A 102 -5.27 39.64 -26.89
C THR A 102 -4.66 40.83 -27.61
N CYS A 103 -5.50 41.70 -28.15
CA CYS A 103 -5.03 42.91 -28.82
C CYS A 103 -4.52 43.93 -27.80
N ARG A 104 -3.31 44.47 -28.04
CA ARG A 104 -2.72 45.54 -27.21
C ARG A 104 -3.61 46.77 -26.98
N ASN A 105 -4.48 47.09 -27.94
CA ASN A 105 -5.29 48.30 -27.90
C ASN A 105 -6.71 48.04 -27.38
N CYS A 106 -7.46 47.18 -28.09
CA CYS A 106 -8.87 46.94 -27.81
C CYS A 106 -9.16 45.78 -26.84
N GLY A 107 -8.15 45.02 -26.39
CA GLY A 107 -8.33 43.91 -25.44
C GLY A 107 -9.06 42.67 -25.99
N ARG A 108 -9.60 42.73 -27.21
CA ARG A 108 -10.29 41.61 -27.87
C ARG A 108 -9.34 40.47 -28.24
N PHE A 109 -9.86 39.26 -28.24
CA PHE A 109 -9.16 38.08 -28.70
C PHE A 109 -8.76 38.19 -30.18
N LEU A 110 -7.53 37.78 -30.54
CA LEU A 110 -6.99 37.88 -31.90
C LEU A 110 -7.57 36.82 -32.87
N LEU A 111 -8.88 36.60 -32.84
CA LEU A 111 -9.64 35.79 -33.81
C LEU A 111 -10.69 36.65 -34.51
N SER A 112 -11.15 36.21 -35.68
CA SER A 112 -12.23 36.88 -36.41
C SER A 112 -13.59 36.46 -35.85
N GLU A 113 -14.60 37.32 -35.94
CA GLU A 113 -15.94 37.04 -35.39
C GLU A 113 -16.57 35.76 -35.95
N LYS A 114 -16.48 35.53 -37.27
CA LYS A 114 -16.90 34.26 -37.90
C LYS A 114 -16.26 33.03 -37.24
N MET A 115 -14.96 33.13 -36.94
CA MET A 115 -14.23 32.02 -36.35
C MET A 115 -14.59 31.83 -34.88
N ILE A 116 -14.88 32.93 -34.15
CA ILE A 116 -15.36 32.87 -32.78
C ILE A 116 -16.73 32.16 -32.71
N GLU A 117 -17.59 32.39 -33.68
CA GLU A 117 -18.93 31.78 -33.75
C GLU A 117 -18.87 30.27 -34.04
N GLU A 118 -18.09 29.86 -35.04
CA GLU A 118 -17.78 28.44 -35.31
C GLU A 118 -17.19 27.73 -34.09
N LEU A 119 -16.32 28.43 -33.35
CA LEU A 119 -15.67 27.90 -32.16
C LEU A 119 -16.62 27.74 -30.97
N LYS A 120 -17.62 28.61 -30.82
CA LYS A 120 -18.67 28.47 -29.80
C LYS A 120 -19.52 27.23 -30.06
N GLU A 121 -19.92 27.00 -31.31
CA GLU A 121 -20.66 25.80 -31.70
C GLU A 121 -19.84 24.53 -31.43
N ALA A 122 -18.56 24.54 -31.79
CA ALA A 122 -17.66 23.42 -31.52
C ALA A 122 -17.48 23.16 -30.01
N MET A 123 -17.37 24.20 -29.18
CA MET A 123 -17.34 24.06 -27.71
C MET A 123 -18.61 23.44 -27.16
N GLU A 124 -19.78 23.84 -27.67
CA GLU A 124 -21.07 23.33 -27.23
C GLU A 124 -21.26 21.85 -27.61
N GLN A 125 -20.78 21.46 -28.79
CA GLN A 125 -20.73 20.07 -29.23
C GLN A 125 -19.79 19.23 -28.34
N GLU A 126 -18.58 19.72 -28.03
CA GLU A 126 -17.67 19.02 -27.12
C GLU A 126 -18.28 18.87 -25.71
N LYS A 127 -18.93 19.92 -25.19
CA LYS A 127 -19.64 19.85 -23.91
C LYS A 127 -20.78 18.82 -23.94
N ARG A 128 -21.52 18.69 -25.05
CA ARG A 128 -22.56 17.67 -25.19
C ARG A 128 -22.00 16.25 -25.24
N LEU A 129 -20.88 16.05 -25.94
CA LEU A 129 -20.28 14.72 -26.13
C LEU A 129 -19.51 14.23 -24.91
N PHE A 130 -18.74 15.12 -24.26
CA PHE A 130 -17.78 14.77 -23.20
C PHE A 130 -18.10 15.41 -21.84
N GLY A 131 -19.16 16.20 -21.74
CA GLY A 131 -19.52 16.95 -20.51
C GLY A 131 -18.61 18.14 -20.21
N LYS A 132 -17.40 18.22 -20.80
CA LYS A 132 -16.40 19.27 -20.63
C LYS A 132 -15.64 19.51 -21.94
N VAL A 133 -15.14 20.73 -22.12
CA VAL A 133 -14.22 21.08 -23.23
C VAL A 133 -12.82 20.61 -22.86
N LYS A 134 -12.12 19.94 -23.77
CA LYS A 134 -10.77 19.42 -23.51
C LYS A 134 -9.72 20.54 -23.51
N ASP A 135 -8.67 20.41 -22.70
CA ASP A 135 -7.57 21.40 -22.64
C ASP A 135 -6.85 21.58 -24.00
N GLU A 136 -6.78 20.51 -24.80
CA GLU A 136 -6.17 20.52 -26.13
C GLU A 136 -6.85 21.52 -27.08
N PHE A 137 -8.16 21.68 -26.94
CA PHE A 137 -8.97 22.59 -27.74
C PHE A 137 -8.57 24.05 -27.48
N TYR A 138 -8.44 24.44 -26.21
CA TYR A 138 -7.96 25.78 -25.82
C TYR A 138 -6.52 26.03 -26.30
N GLN A 139 -5.64 25.03 -26.23
CA GLN A 139 -4.26 25.16 -26.70
C GLN A 139 -4.16 25.36 -28.22
N ASP A 140 -5.04 24.75 -29.00
CA ASP A 140 -5.11 24.97 -30.45
C ASP A 140 -5.59 26.39 -30.78
N MET A 141 -6.60 26.89 -30.04
CA MET A 141 -7.06 28.27 -30.16
C MET A 141 -5.96 29.30 -29.87
N ILE A 142 -5.23 29.11 -28.76
CA ILE A 142 -4.11 29.97 -28.38
C ILE A 142 -3.05 29.97 -29.49
N ARG A 143 -2.75 28.81 -30.10
CA ARG A 143 -1.80 28.71 -31.23
C ARG A 143 -2.27 29.47 -32.47
N LYS A 144 -3.57 29.42 -32.80
CA LYS A 144 -4.15 30.15 -33.94
C LYS A 144 -4.11 31.66 -33.72
N ALA A 145 -4.45 32.13 -32.52
CA ALA A 145 -4.44 33.54 -32.17
C ALA A 145 -3.02 34.14 -32.21
N ARG A 146 -2.01 33.45 -31.68
CA ARG A 146 -0.60 33.90 -31.67
C ARG A 146 -0.01 34.18 -33.05
N LYS A 147 -0.51 33.56 -34.11
CA LYS A 147 0.00 33.75 -35.48
C LYS A 147 -0.46 35.07 -36.12
N LYS A 148 -1.50 35.72 -35.60
CA LYS A 148 -2.04 36.95 -36.20
C LYS A 148 -1.25 38.18 -35.74
N ARG A 149 -0.62 38.87 -36.70
CA ARG A 149 0.17 40.10 -36.46
C ARG A 149 -0.64 41.40 -36.54
N LYS A 150 -1.90 41.35 -36.99
CA LYS A 150 -2.83 42.48 -37.01
C LYS A 150 -4.13 42.10 -36.33
N CYS A 151 -4.68 43.01 -35.53
CA CYS A 151 -5.95 42.79 -34.86
C CYS A 151 -7.11 42.78 -35.89
N PRO A 152 -7.95 41.72 -35.91
CA PRO A 152 -9.12 41.65 -36.80
C PRO A 152 -10.20 42.69 -36.49
N HIS A 153 -10.23 43.25 -35.27
CA HIS A 153 -11.28 44.17 -34.83
C HIS A 153 -10.91 45.64 -35.00
N CYS A 154 -9.72 46.06 -34.53
CA CYS A 154 -9.31 47.47 -34.54
C CYS A 154 -8.13 47.78 -35.48
N GLY A 155 -7.64 46.80 -36.25
CA GLY A 155 -6.56 46.98 -37.23
C GLY A 155 -5.15 47.23 -36.66
N THR A 156 -5.00 47.34 -35.34
CA THR A 156 -3.71 47.63 -34.69
C THR A 156 -2.70 46.50 -34.89
N GLU A 157 -1.47 46.86 -35.29
CA GLU A 157 -0.33 45.92 -35.37
C GLU A 157 0.05 45.40 -33.97
N GLN A 158 0.26 44.09 -33.88
CA GLN A 158 0.71 43.41 -32.67
C GLN A 158 2.22 43.23 -32.71
N PHE A 159 2.87 43.51 -31.58
CA PHE A 159 4.31 43.32 -31.42
C PHE A 159 4.59 42.02 -30.68
N GLU A 160 5.77 41.46 -30.92
CA GLU A 160 6.20 40.24 -30.25
C GLU A 160 6.58 40.56 -28.80
N THR A 161 6.01 39.81 -27.86
CA THR A 161 6.34 39.91 -26.44
C THR A 161 7.38 38.84 -26.10
N LYS A 162 8.55 39.26 -25.60
CA LYS A 162 9.58 38.40 -25.01
C LYS A 162 9.35 38.32 -23.50
N PHE A 163 9.38 37.11 -22.97
CA PHE A 163 9.28 36.85 -21.53
C PHE A 163 10.63 36.41 -20.99
N ASN A 164 11.23 37.24 -20.12
CA ASN A 164 12.42 36.92 -19.37
C ASN A 164 11.99 36.49 -17.97
N LYS A 165 12.29 35.24 -17.62
CA LYS A 165 12.02 34.72 -16.26
C LYS A 165 12.85 35.54 -15.26
N PRO A 166 12.28 35.93 -14.10
CA PRO A 166 11.05 35.40 -13.49
C PRO A 166 9.77 36.20 -13.76
N THR A 167 9.83 37.52 -13.94
CA THR A 167 8.66 38.42 -13.99
C THR A 167 8.79 39.57 -15.00
N GLU A 168 9.74 39.49 -15.95
CA GLU A 168 10.00 40.56 -16.89
C GLU A 168 9.36 40.32 -18.27
N PHE A 169 8.64 41.32 -18.76
CA PHE A 169 7.99 41.30 -20.06
C PHE A 169 8.50 42.44 -20.94
N TRP A 170 8.96 42.10 -22.13
CA TRP A 170 9.54 43.04 -23.09
C TRP A 170 8.77 42.99 -24.41
N GLU A 171 8.30 44.14 -24.89
CA GLU A 171 7.63 44.29 -26.18
C GLU A 171 8.66 44.75 -27.23
N VAL A 172 8.86 43.95 -28.28
CA VAL A 172 9.81 44.27 -29.36
C VAL A 172 9.12 45.16 -30.39
N THR A 173 9.38 46.46 -30.30
CA THR A 173 8.89 47.46 -31.25
C THR A 173 9.90 47.69 -32.39
N ARG A 174 9.48 48.37 -33.47
CA ARG A 174 10.38 48.71 -34.60
C ARG A 174 11.55 49.63 -34.18
N THR A 175 11.42 50.34 -33.07
CA THR A 175 12.40 51.31 -32.53
C THR A 175 13.23 50.76 -31.36
N GLY A 176 13.02 49.51 -30.94
CA GLY A 176 13.72 48.87 -29.81
C GLY A 176 12.81 48.04 -28.91
N SER A 177 13.37 47.42 -27.87
CA SER A 177 12.61 46.66 -26.85
C SER A 177 12.15 47.58 -25.72
N LYS A 178 10.83 47.65 -25.48
CA LYS A 178 10.24 48.39 -24.37
C LYS A 178 9.81 47.44 -23.25
N ARG A 179 10.19 47.70 -22.01
CA ARG A 179 9.73 46.94 -20.84
C ARG A 179 8.28 47.29 -20.53
N LEU A 180 7.46 46.27 -20.24
CA LEU A 180 6.10 46.45 -19.75
C LEU A 180 6.12 46.49 -18.22
N THR A 181 5.66 47.61 -17.64
CA THR A 181 5.49 47.71 -16.19
C THR A 181 4.24 46.96 -15.73
N PRO A 182 4.16 46.51 -14.46
CA PRO A 182 2.97 45.83 -13.93
C PRO A 182 1.67 46.63 -14.15
N ASN A 183 1.71 47.95 -14.01
CA ASN A 183 0.59 48.85 -14.31
C ASN A 183 0.10 48.73 -15.75
N MET A 184 1.03 48.81 -16.73
CA MET A 184 0.68 48.68 -18.14
C MET A 184 0.08 47.32 -18.47
N ILE A 185 0.56 46.25 -17.82
CA ILE A 185 0.02 44.90 -18.01
C ILE A 185 -1.40 44.83 -17.44
N ARG A 186 -1.64 45.37 -16.24
CA ARG A 186 -2.95 45.38 -15.60
C ARG A 186 -4.00 46.10 -16.44
N GLU A 187 -3.69 47.29 -16.93
CA GLU A 187 -4.59 48.04 -17.81
C GLU A 187 -4.96 47.27 -19.09
N ARG A 188 -4.01 46.51 -19.66
CA ARG A 188 -4.29 45.66 -20.82
C ARG A 188 -5.21 44.49 -20.47
N LEU A 189 -4.97 43.86 -19.33
CA LEU A 189 -5.76 42.71 -18.87
C LEU A 189 -7.20 43.10 -18.51
N GLU A 190 -7.39 44.29 -17.92
CA GLU A 190 -8.70 44.81 -17.52
C GLU A 190 -9.63 45.07 -18.72
N ARG A 191 -9.05 45.46 -19.88
CA ARG A 191 -9.79 45.69 -21.14
C ARG A 191 -10.37 44.43 -21.77
N ILE A 192 -9.98 43.23 -21.32
CA ILE A 192 -10.45 41.98 -21.92
C ILE A 192 -11.91 41.74 -21.51
N PRO A 193 -12.84 41.54 -22.46
CA PRO A 193 -14.23 41.27 -22.12
C PRO A 193 -14.44 39.81 -21.66
N ASP A 194 -15.42 39.61 -20.78
CA ASP A 194 -15.76 38.29 -20.20
C ASP A 194 -16.12 37.23 -21.24
N SER A 195 -16.71 37.64 -22.37
CA SER A 195 -17.02 36.74 -23.48
C SER A 195 -15.76 36.10 -24.06
N ASP A 196 -14.67 36.88 -24.15
CA ASP A 196 -13.42 36.44 -24.76
C ASP A 196 -12.59 35.60 -23.78
N LEU A 197 -12.69 35.86 -22.48
CA LEU A 197 -12.06 35.04 -21.43
C LEU A 197 -12.60 33.60 -21.42
N ARG A 198 -13.92 33.43 -21.55
CA ARG A 198 -14.55 32.10 -21.62
C ARG A 198 -14.06 31.29 -22.82
N LEU A 199 -13.78 31.95 -23.95
CA LEU A 199 -13.22 31.30 -25.14
C LEU A 199 -11.77 30.84 -24.93
N MET A 200 -11.04 31.50 -24.03
CA MET A 200 -9.67 31.14 -23.67
C MET A 200 -9.59 30.14 -22.51
N GLY A 201 -10.73 29.71 -21.97
CA GLY A 201 -10.80 28.73 -20.87
C GLY A 201 -10.73 29.34 -19.47
N PHE A 202 -10.88 30.66 -19.35
CA PHE A 202 -10.97 31.35 -18.06
C PHE A 202 -12.44 31.59 -17.69
N ASP A 203 -12.82 31.24 -16.46
CA ASP A 203 -14.14 31.58 -15.90
C ASP A 203 -14.07 32.99 -15.26
N PRO A 204 -14.74 34.02 -15.80
CA PRO A 204 -14.67 35.39 -15.29
C PRO A 204 -15.12 35.53 -13.85
N GLU A 205 -16.04 34.68 -13.37
CA GLU A 205 -16.48 34.72 -11.97
C GLU A 205 -15.41 34.19 -11.00
N ALA A 206 -14.57 33.28 -11.47
CA ALA A 206 -13.55 32.62 -10.65
C ALA A 206 -12.19 33.30 -10.76
N MET A 207 -11.84 33.78 -11.97
CA MET A 207 -10.53 34.30 -12.29
C MET A 207 -10.65 35.34 -13.41
N ARG A 208 -10.61 36.62 -13.02
CA ARG A 208 -10.29 37.70 -13.96
C ARG A 208 -8.77 37.91 -14.02
N PRO A 209 -8.17 38.07 -15.22
CA PRO A 209 -6.72 38.14 -15.36
C PRO A 209 -6.05 39.29 -14.62
N GLU A 210 -6.70 40.44 -14.48
CA GLU A 210 -6.18 41.60 -13.77
C GLU A 210 -5.91 41.32 -12.29
N TRP A 211 -6.61 40.35 -11.67
CA TRP A 211 -6.38 39.94 -10.28
C TRP A 211 -5.06 39.18 -10.09
N THR A 212 -4.41 38.73 -11.18
CA THR A 212 -3.05 38.16 -11.10
C THR A 212 -1.98 39.20 -10.82
N ILE A 213 -2.31 40.49 -10.95
CA ILE A 213 -1.46 41.62 -10.59
C ILE A 213 -1.98 42.16 -9.26
N LEU A 214 -1.20 41.94 -8.22
CA LEU A 214 -1.55 42.27 -6.85
C LEU A 214 -1.45 43.78 -6.65
N THR A 215 -2.57 44.40 -6.33
CA THR A 215 -2.64 45.76 -5.78
C THR A 215 -2.79 45.74 -4.26
N VAL A 216 -3.44 44.70 -3.75
CA VAL A 216 -3.66 44.46 -2.33
C VAL A 216 -3.10 43.07 -2.00
N LEU A 217 -2.25 43.00 -0.98
CA LEU A 217 -1.69 41.74 -0.51
C LEU A 217 -2.44 41.28 0.75
N PRO A 218 -3.08 40.09 0.76
CA PRO A 218 -3.72 39.58 1.97
C PRO A 218 -2.67 39.16 2.99
N VAL A 219 -2.84 39.58 4.25
CA VAL A 219 -2.00 39.20 5.37
C VAL A 219 -2.66 38.03 6.10
N PRO A 220 -2.02 36.86 6.17
CA PRO A 220 -2.60 35.72 6.87
C PRO A 220 -2.71 35.98 8.38
N PRO A 221 -3.71 35.40 9.04
CA PRO A 221 -3.91 35.52 10.49
C PRO A 221 -2.77 34.88 11.29
N LEU A 222 -2.73 35.20 12.59
CA LEU A 222 -1.70 34.73 13.52
C LEU A 222 -1.66 33.20 13.67
N CYS A 223 -2.79 32.52 13.51
CA CYS A 223 -2.84 31.04 13.53
C CYS A 223 -2.06 30.38 12.38
N VAL A 224 -1.82 31.08 11.27
CA VAL A 224 -1.02 30.59 10.12
C VAL A 224 0.47 30.88 10.32
N ARG A 225 0.81 31.92 11.08
CA ARG A 225 2.16 32.41 11.35
C ARG A 225 2.38 32.59 12.86
N PRO A 226 2.38 31.49 13.64
CA PRO A 226 2.44 31.55 15.09
C PRO A 226 3.79 32.07 15.59
N SER A 227 3.76 32.87 16.66
CA SER A 227 4.96 33.26 17.41
C SER A 227 5.25 32.22 18.51
N ILE A 228 6.53 31.90 18.73
CA ILE A 228 6.96 30.97 19.77
C ILE A 228 7.77 31.73 20.81
N THR A 229 7.35 31.67 22.07
CA THR A 229 8.17 32.12 23.20
C THR A 229 9.18 31.04 23.57
N LEU A 230 10.47 31.36 23.46
CA LEU A 230 11.55 30.48 23.92
C LEU A 230 11.58 30.43 25.46
N GLU A 231 12.21 29.40 26.03
CA GLU A 231 12.41 29.29 27.49
C GLU A 231 13.19 30.48 28.08
N SER A 232 13.98 31.18 27.25
CA SER A 232 14.66 32.42 27.62
C SER A 232 13.74 33.64 27.76
N GLY A 233 12.44 33.50 27.49
CA GLY A 233 11.46 34.58 27.47
C GLY A 233 11.47 35.42 26.18
N LEU A 234 12.43 35.18 25.28
CA LEU A 234 12.49 35.85 23.97
C LEU A 234 11.45 35.27 23.00
N ARG A 235 10.78 36.15 22.25
CA ARG A 235 9.85 35.77 21.19
C ARG A 235 10.61 35.48 19.90
N SER A 236 10.31 34.34 19.28
CA SER A 236 10.76 33.96 17.94
C SER A 236 9.56 33.97 17.01
N GLU A 237 9.54 34.93 16.10
CA GLU A 237 8.48 35.07 15.10
C GLU A 237 8.63 34.07 13.95
N ASP A 238 7.53 33.84 13.24
CA ASP A 238 7.49 32.93 12.09
C ASP A 238 8.22 33.49 10.86
N ASP A 239 8.78 32.59 10.02
CA ASP A 239 9.47 32.95 8.77
C ASP A 239 8.61 33.83 7.84
N LEU A 240 7.27 33.66 7.82
CA LEU A 240 6.36 34.49 7.03
C LEU A 240 6.24 35.91 7.62
N THR A 241 6.21 36.03 8.94
CA THR A 241 6.16 37.34 9.62
C THR A 241 7.40 38.15 9.26
N HIS A 242 8.59 37.56 9.34
CA HIS A 242 9.84 38.22 8.91
C HIS A 242 9.76 38.73 7.47
N LYS A 243 9.20 37.94 6.56
CA LYS A 243 9.10 38.36 5.16
C LYS A 243 8.06 39.46 4.94
N LEU A 244 6.94 39.42 5.68
CA LEU A 244 5.94 40.49 5.65
C LEU A 244 6.49 41.81 6.19
N VAL A 245 7.34 41.78 7.23
CA VAL A 245 8.06 42.96 7.72
C VAL A 245 8.91 43.58 6.62
N ASP A 246 9.68 42.77 5.88
CA ASP A 246 10.49 43.28 4.76
C ASP A 246 9.63 43.90 3.65
N ILE A 247 8.49 43.26 3.31
CA ILE A 247 7.54 43.78 2.32
C ILE A 247 7.01 45.15 2.79
N LEU A 248 6.58 45.28 4.05
CA LEU A 248 6.06 46.53 4.61
C LEU A 248 7.10 47.65 4.58
N ARG A 249 8.35 47.37 5.00
CA ARG A 249 9.43 48.36 5.01
C ARG A 249 9.72 48.92 3.63
N ILE A 250 9.84 48.05 2.62
CA ILE A 250 10.09 48.49 1.25
C ILE A 250 8.86 49.20 0.66
N ASN A 251 7.66 48.72 0.96
CA ASN A 251 6.42 49.34 0.50
C ASN A 251 6.22 50.76 1.05
N GLN A 252 6.50 50.98 2.34
CA GLN A 252 6.50 52.31 2.95
C GLN A 252 7.55 53.23 2.31
N ARG A 253 8.80 52.75 2.22
CA ARG A 253 9.90 53.53 1.63
C ARG A 253 9.63 53.91 0.18
N LEU A 254 9.03 53.01 -0.59
CA LEU A 254 8.62 53.27 -1.97
C LEU A 254 7.53 54.34 -2.03
N ARG A 255 6.52 54.26 -1.16
CA ARG A 255 5.45 55.26 -1.06
C ARG A 255 5.99 56.65 -0.72
N GLU A 256 6.83 56.75 0.31
CA GLU A 256 7.49 58.00 0.70
C GLU A 256 8.34 58.58 -0.45
N SER A 257 9.08 57.73 -1.17
CA SER A 257 9.90 58.17 -2.30
C SER A 257 9.06 58.70 -3.46
N ILE A 258 7.89 58.10 -3.71
CA ILE A 258 6.94 58.58 -4.72
C ILE A 258 6.35 59.93 -4.29
N ASP A 259 5.91 60.04 -3.04
CA ASP A 259 5.30 61.25 -2.49
C ASP A 259 6.29 62.43 -2.43
N MET A 260 7.58 62.16 -2.22
CA MET A 260 8.67 63.15 -2.27
C MET A 260 9.11 63.51 -3.69
N GLY A 261 8.57 62.86 -4.74
CA GLY A 261 8.93 63.12 -6.13
C GLY A 261 10.34 62.65 -6.51
N ALA A 262 10.79 61.51 -5.99
CA ALA A 262 12.11 60.95 -6.29
C ALA A 262 12.30 60.64 -7.80
N PRO A 263 13.56 60.61 -8.30
CA PRO A 263 13.87 60.21 -9.66
C PRO A 263 13.31 58.84 -10.04
N THR A 264 12.88 58.68 -11.30
CA THR A 264 12.25 57.45 -11.81
C THR A 264 13.11 56.21 -11.62
N LEU A 265 14.43 56.32 -11.75
CA LEU A 265 15.37 55.21 -11.49
C LEU A 265 15.27 54.64 -10.07
N ILE A 266 15.14 55.51 -9.06
CA ILE A 266 15.04 55.08 -7.66
C ILE A 266 13.70 54.37 -7.41
N ILE A 267 12.63 54.89 -8.02
CA ILE A 267 11.29 54.27 -7.95
C ILE A 267 11.29 52.90 -8.62
N GLU A 268 11.95 52.77 -9.77
CA GLU A 268 12.10 51.49 -10.48
C GLU A 268 12.89 50.48 -9.64
N ASP A 269 14.04 50.86 -9.07
CA ASP A 269 14.85 49.98 -8.22
C ASP A 269 14.08 49.51 -6.97
N LEU A 270 13.37 50.42 -6.30
CA LEU A 270 12.54 50.09 -5.13
C LEU A 270 11.33 49.22 -5.53
N SER A 271 10.73 49.45 -6.69
CA SER A 271 9.66 48.62 -7.24
C SER A 271 10.14 47.19 -7.55
N GLU A 272 11.35 47.02 -8.09
CA GLU A 272 11.95 45.71 -8.32
C GLU A 272 12.25 44.98 -7.01
N LEU A 273 12.74 45.70 -6.00
CA LEU A 273 12.97 45.13 -4.69
C LEU A 273 11.65 44.69 -4.04
N LEU A 274 10.57 45.46 -4.17
CA LEU A 274 9.23 45.05 -3.71
C LEU A 274 8.77 43.78 -4.44
N GLN A 275 8.94 43.71 -5.76
CA GLN A 275 8.65 42.53 -6.57
C GLN A 275 9.46 41.31 -6.09
N TYR A 276 10.73 41.48 -5.74
CA TYR A 276 11.57 40.42 -5.15
C TYR A 276 10.99 39.90 -3.83
N HIS A 277 10.63 40.80 -2.90
CA HIS A 277 10.12 40.40 -1.58
C HIS A 277 8.77 39.69 -1.68
N VAL A 278 7.85 40.17 -2.52
CA VAL A 278 6.54 39.51 -2.75
C VAL A 278 6.73 38.16 -3.46
N THR A 279 7.63 38.07 -4.45
CA THR A 279 7.89 36.82 -5.16
C THR A 279 8.42 35.74 -4.22
N THR A 280 9.43 36.08 -3.41
CA THR A 280 10.02 35.14 -2.45
C THR A 280 9.07 34.79 -1.29
N TYR A 281 8.11 35.67 -0.95
CA TYR A 281 7.04 35.38 0.00
C TYR A 281 6.07 34.27 -0.49
N PHE A 282 5.76 34.24 -1.78
CA PHE A 282 4.97 33.15 -2.34
C PHE A 282 5.81 31.90 -2.61
N ASP A 283 6.95 32.05 -3.29
CA ASP A 283 7.86 30.93 -3.63
C ASP A 283 9.34 31.36 -3.57
N ASN A 284 10.03 30.91 -2.51
CA ASN A 284 11.43 31.24 -2.27
C ASN A 284 12.43 30.42 -3.12
N GLU A 285 11.96 29.41 -3.87
CA GLU A 285 12.79 28.55 -4.72
C GLU A 285 12.62 28.89 -6.22
N THR A 286 12.06 30.08 -6.51
CA THR A 286 11.89 30.58 -7.87
C THR A 286 13.24 30.67 -8.60
N SER A 287 13.33 30.04 -9.77
CA SER A 287 14.56 30.05 -10.59
C SER A 287 14.88 31.46 -11.10
N GLY A 288 16.14 31.87 -11.00
CA GLY A 288 16.62 33.18 -11.46
C GLY A 288 16.60 34.28 -10.39
N ILE A 289 16.17 33.96 -9.17
CA ILE A 289 16.14 34.87 -8.02
C ILE A 289 16.99 34.28 -6.87
N PRO A 290 17.83 35.06 -6.17
CA PRO A 290 18.54 34.57 -5.00
C PRO A 290 17.55 34.30 -3.83
N PRO A 291 17.63 33.12 -3.18
CA PRO A 291 16.69 32.75 -2.13
C PRO A 291 16.87 33.66 -0.91
N ALA A 292 15.76 34.11 -0.34
CA ALA A 292 15.74 34.88 0.89
C ALA A 292 16.17 34.01 2.07
N ARG A 293 17.10 34.53 2.87
CA ARG A 293 17.71 33.83 4.01
C ARG A 293 17.52 34.62 5.29
N HIS A 294 17.42 33.90 6.40
CA HIS A 294 17.56 34.46 7.73
C HIS A 294 18.98 35.00 7.93
N ARG A 295 19.20 35.84 8.95
CA ARG A 295 20.53 36.35 9.32
C ARG A 295 21.55 35.23 9.62
N SER A 296 21.07 34.05 9.98
CA SER A 296 21.86 32.84 10.21
C SER A 296 22.25 32.07 8.93
N GLY A 297 21.84 32.52 7.74
CA GLY A 297 22.12 31.87 6.46
C GLY A 297 21.13 30.76 6.07
N ARG A 298 20.25 30.32 6.99
CA ARG A 298 19.15 29.38 6.70
C ARG A 298 18.14 30.00 5.73
N MET A 299 17.69 29.26 4.72
CA MET A 299 16.62 29.70 3.81
C MET A 299 15.27 29.79 4.55
N LEU A 300 14.51 30.84 4.28
CA LEU A 300 13.18 31.03 4.85
C LEU A 300 12.17 30.05 4.24
N LYS A 301 11.29 29.46 5.07
CA LYS A 301 10.19 28.61 4.62
C LYS A 301 8.93 29.45 4.35
N THR A 302 8.71 29.79 3.09
CA THR A 302 7.56 30.59 2.65
C THR A 302 6.39 29.72 2.18
N ILE A 303 5.34 30.30 1.58
CA ILE A 303 4.04 29.62 1.40
C ILE A 303 4.17 28.34 0.57
N ALA A 304 4.81 28.40 -0.61
CA ALA A 304 4.94 27.25 -1.49
C ALA A 304 5.72 26.10 -0.83
N GLN A 305 6.80 26.40 -0.10
CA GLN A 305 7.63 25.42 0.60
C GLN A 305 6.88 24.74 1.75
N ARG A 306 5.92 25.42 2.39
CA ARG A 306 5.05 24.83 3.43
C ARG A 306 4.04 23.85 2.85
N LEU A 307 3.65 24.01 1.59
CA LEU A 307 2.66 23.18 0.93
C LEU A 307 3.30 21.97 0.22
N LYS A 308 4.44 22.18 -0.44
CA LYS A 308 5.15 21.18 -1.26
C LYS A 308 6.01 20.23 -0.41
N GLY A 309 6.38 19.09 -0.99
CA GLY A 309 7.37 18.16 -0.42
C GLY A 309 6.79 17.05 0.46
N LYS A 310 7.67 16.30 1.14
CA LYS A 310 7.27 15.16 1.98
C LYS A 310 6.66 15.59 3.32
N GLU A 311 7.25 16.62 3.91
CA GLU A 311 6.81 17.24 5.17
C GLU A 311 5.86 18.43 4.95
N GLY A 312 5.55 18.77 3.70
CA GLY A 312 4.59 19.83 3.39
C GLY A 312 3.17 19.44 3.78
N ARG A 313 2.31 20.44 4.01
CA ARG A 313 0.97 20.23 4.61
C ARG A 313 0.09 19.24 3.86
N PHE A 314 0.11 19.24 2.52
CA PHE A 314 -0.72 18.29 1.74
C PHE A 314 -0.36 16.84 2.05
N ARG A 315 0.91 16.50 2.23
CA ARG A 315 1.34 15.12 2.46
C ARG A 315 1.51 14.78 3.95
N GLY A 316 2.14 15.68 4.71
CA GLY A 316 2.49 15.47 6.11
C GLY A 316 1.38 15.81 7.10
N ASN A 317 0.34 16.54 6.67
CA ASN A 317 -0.77 16.92 7.54
C ASN A 317 -2.14 16.57 6.96
N LEU A 318 -2.31 16.30 5.66
CA LEU A 318 -3.61 15.89 5.12
C LEU A 318 -3.64 14.39 4.81
N SER A 319 -2.75 13.92 3.93
CA SER A 319 -2.71 12.49 3.56
C SER A 319 -2.13 11.56 4.64
N GLY A 320 -1.20 12.06 5.47
CA GLY A 320 -0.66 11.32 6.61
C GLY A 320 -0.69 12.22 7.84
N LYS A 321 -1.24 11.73 8.95
CA LYS A 321 -1.29 12.45 10.23
C LYS A 321 -0.80 11.53 11.34
N ARG A 322 -0.26 12.13 12.40
CA ARG A 322 -0.19 11.43 13.69
C ARG A 322 -1.61 11.33 14.23
N VAL A 323 -1.95 10.16 14.76
CA VAL A 323 -3.29 9.85 15.24
C VAL A 323 -3.22 9.47 16.71
N ASP A 324 -4.21 9.94 17.46
CA ASP A 324 -4.40 9.56 18.85
C ASP A 324 -5.00 8.14 18.96
N PHE A 325 -5.14 7.64 20.20
CA PHE A 325 -5.70 6.31 20.49
C PHE A 325 -5.00 5.17 19.75
N SER A 326 -3.67 5.30 19.64
CA SER A 326 -2.81 4.30 19.02
C SER A 326 -1.63 3.95 19.92
N ALA A 327 -1.10 2.75 19.77
CA ALA A 327 0.09 2.28 20.46
C ALA A 327 0.99 1.45 19.52
N ARG A 328 2.28 1.35 19.86
CA ARG A 328 3.27 0.60 19.11
C ARG A 328 4.13 -0.20 20.09
N ALA A 329 4.37 -1.46 19.78
CA ALA A 329 5.23 -2.34 20.55
C ALA A 329 5.79 -3.47 19.66
N VAL A 330 6.82 -4.14 20.18
CA VAL A 330 7.41 -5.34 19.56
C VAL A 330 6.40 -6.48 19.57
N ILE A 331 6.39 -7.29 18.51
CA ILE A 331 5.53 -8.47 18.39
C ILE A 331 6.21 -9.75 18.86
N SER A 332 5.40 -10.71 19.32
CA SER A 332 5.83 -12.03 19.76
C SER A 332 4.81 -13.10 19.35
N PRO A 333 5.25 -14.35 19.09
CA PRO A 333 4.35 -15.42 18.69
C PRO A 333 3.55 -15.95 19.88
N ASP A 334 2.27 -16.24 19.66
CA ASP A 334 1.47 -16.99 20.63
C ASP A 334 0.52 -17.96 19.89
N PRO A 335 0.80 -19.27 19.84
CA PRO A 335 -0.03 -20.25 19.15
C PRO A 335 -1.35 -20.55 19.89
N ASN A 336 -1.50 -20.10 21.14
CA ASN A 336 -2.71 -20.33 21.92
C ASN A 336 -3.81 -19.29 21.63
N LEU A 337 -3.44 -18.13 21.09
CA LEU A 337 -4.41 -17.11 20.67
C LEU A 337 -5.20 -17.57 19.44
N ASP A 338 -6.45 -17.14 19.35
CA ASP A 338 -7.21 -17.31 18.11
C ASP A 338 -6.59 -16.44 16.99
N ILE A 339 -6.73 -16.86 15.72
CA ILE A 339 -6.20 -16.08 14.60
C ILE A 339 -6.77 -14.66 14.50
N ASP A 340 -7.96 -14.40 15.04
CA ASP A 340 -8.58 -13.08 15.06
C ASP A 340 -8.39 -12.34 16.38
N GLU A 341 -7.49 -12.81 17.25
CA GLU A 341 -7.12 -12.16 18.50
C GLU A 341 -5.72 -11.56 18.45
N VAL A 342 -5.58 -10.41 19.12
CA VAL A 342 -4.29 -9.77 19.38
C VAL A 342 -4.08 -9.60 20.88
N GLY A 343 -2.96 -10.11 21.37
CA GLY A 343 -2.51 -9.93 22.74
C GLY A 343 -2.03 -8.51 22.97
N ILE A 344 -2.67 -7.77 23.88
CA ILE A 344 -2.28 -6.41 24.28
C ILE A 344 -1.72 -6.42 25.71
N PRO A 345 -0.56 -5.81 25.96
CA PRO A 345 -0.03 -5.57 27.30
C PRO A 345 -1.00 -4.81 28.22
N PHE A 346 -1.06 -5.18 29.51
CA PHE A 346 -1.81 -4.41 30.52
C PHE A 346 -1.47 -2.91 30.52
N ASP A 347 -0.19 -2.56 30.38
CA ASP A 347 0.25 -1.16 30.38
C ASP A 347 -0.34 -0.35 29.22
N VAL A 348 -0.55 -1.01 28.06
CA VAL A 348 -1.16 -0.40 26.88
C VAL A 348 -2.68 -0.33 27.05
N ALA A 349 -3.30 -1.41 27.52
CA ALA A 349 -4.75 -1.48 27.75
C ALA A 349 -5.24 -0.45 28.79
N LYS A 350 -4.43 -0.15 29.82
CA LYS A 350 -4.74 0.89 30.83
C LYS A 350 -4.71 2.31 30.29
N ARG A 351 -3.95 2.58 29.22
CA ARG A 351 -3.77 3.92 28.65
C ARG A 351 -4.68 4.20 27.45
N LEU A 352 -4.93 3.18 26.63
CA LEU A 352 -5.87 3.29 25.52
C LEU A 352 -7.29 3.25 26.05
N THR A 353 -8.16 4.07 25.46
CA THR A 353 -9.57 4.14 25.82
C THR A 353 -10.48 3.86 24.65
N ALA A 354 -11.64 3.28 24.97
CA ALA A 354 -12.79 3.19 24.10
C ALA A 354 -13.95 3.97 24.74
N PRO A 355 -14.55 4.95 24.05
CA PRO A 355 -15.69 5.69 24.55
C PRO A 355 -16.92 4.79 24.48
N GLU A 356 -17.63 4.66 25.59
CA GLU A 356 -18.89 3.92 25.66
C GLU A 356 -19.98 4.85 26.19
N LYS A 357 -21.10 4.92 25.46
CA LYS A 357 -22.26 5.70 25.89
C LYS A 357 -22.97 4.98 27.04
N VAL A 358 -23.29 5.74 28.08
CA VAL A 358 -24.10 5.24 29.19
C VAL A 358 -25.53 5.08 28.71
N THR A 359 -26.04 3.87 28.87
CA THR A 359 -27.40 3.45 28.57
C THR A 359 -27.97 2.74 29.78
N THR A 360 -29.28 2.47 29.77
CA THR A 360 -29.93 1.70 30.83
C THR A 360 -29.36 0.28 30.98
N TRP A 361 -28.76 -0.27 29.92
CA TRP A 361 -28.24 -1.64 29.89
C TRP A 361 -26.85 -1.79 30.51
N ASN A 362 -26.02 -0.74 30.45
CA ASN A 362 -24.63 -0.79 30.89
C ASN A 362 -24.32 0.13 32.08
N ILE A 363 -25.31 0.89 32.60
CA ILE A 363 -25.11 1.89 33.66
C ILE A 363 -24.45 1.30 34.92
N GLU A 364 -24.83 0.10 35.36
CA GLU A 364 -24.24 -0.53 36.55
C GLU A 364 -22.77 -0.87 36.33
N ARG A 365 -22.44 -1.46 35.19
CA ARG A 365 -21.06 -1.76 34.79
C ARG A 365 -20.24 -0.48 34.66
N MET A 366 -20.84 0.58 34.12
CA MET A 366 -20.20 1.89 33.98
C MET A 366 -19.88 2.55 35.31
N ARG A 367 -20.79 2.44 36.28
CA ARG A 367 -20.56 2.87 37.67
C ARG A 367 -19.33 2.17 38.27
N GLU A 368 -19.24 0.85 38.10
CA GLU A 368 -18.11 0.08 38.60
C GLU A 368 -16.77 0.51 37.97
N LEU A 369 -16.73 0.75 36.65
CA LEU A 369 -15.54 1.22 35.96
C LEU A 369 -15.08 2.61 36.43
N VAL A 370 -16.02 3.52 36.70
CA VAL A 370 -15.73 4.86 37.23
C VAL A 370 -15.20 4.77 38.67
N ARG A 371 -15.77 3.90 39.52
CA ARG A 371 -15.26 3.65 40.88
C ARG A 371 -13.86 3.08 40.88
N ASN A 372 -13.58 2.12 39.99
CA ASN A 372 -12.23 1.56 39.82
C ASN A 372 -11.20 2.61 39.37
N GLY A 373 -11.63 3.61 38.59
CA GLY A 373 -10.80 4.71 38.11
C GLY A 373 -9.66 4.26 37.18
N PRO A 374 -8.58 5.05 37.02
CA PRO A 374 -7.51 4.73 36.09
C PRO A 374 -6.53 3.66 36.61
N ASP A 375 -6.44 3.46 37.92
CA ASP A 375 -5.39 2.65 38.55
C ASP A 375 -5.69 1.14 38.51
N LYS A 376 -6.95 0.79 38.83
CA LYS A 376 -7.44 -0.59 38.90
C LYS A 376 -8.07 -1.00 37.57
N TYR A 377 -7.47 -2.02 36.94
CA TYR A 377 -7.98 -2.59 35.71
C TYR A 377 -9.01 -3.69 36.00
N PRO A 378 -10.16 -3.75 35.30
CA PRO A 378 -10.64 -2.79 34.30
C PRO A 378 -11.25 -1.53 34.95
N GLY A 379 -10.93 -0.35 34.39
CA GLY A 379 -11.41 0.94 34.88
C GLY A 379 -11.64 1.97 33.78
N ALA A 380 -11.65 3.25 34.13
CA ALA A 380 -11.89 4.37 33.21
C ALA A 380 -10.96 5.56 33.47
N LEU A 381 -10.74 6.36 32.43
CA LEU A 381 -9.86 7.54 32.48
C LEU A 381 -10.65 8.86 32.49
N TYR A 382 -11.73 8.94 31.71
CA TYR A 382 -12.52 10.16 31.58
C TYR A 382 -14.02 9.90 31.60
N VAL A 383 -14.77 10.89 32.11
CA VAL A 383 -16.22 10.97 32.01
C VAL A 383 -16.58 12.26 31.29
N ILE A 384 -17.31 12.15 30.19
CA ILE A 384 -17.80 13.26 29.40
C ILE A 384 -19.29 13.40 29.67
N ARG A 385 -19.67 14.58 30.16
CA ARG A 385 -21.06 14.94 30.42
C ARG A 385 -21.79 15.32 29.11
N PRO A 386 -23.13 15.32 29.09
CA PRO A 386 -23.91 15.75 27.94
C PRO A 386 -23.65 17.21 27.51
N ASP A 387 -23.15 18.06 28.40
CA ASP A 387 -22.70 19.44 28.13
C ASP A 387 -21.35 19.51 27.39
N GLY A 388 -20.72 18.37 27.13
CA GLY A 388 -19.40 18.26 26.49
C GLY A 388 -18.22 18.43 27.45
N ARG A 389 -18.47 18.62 28.75
CA ARG A 389 -17.40 18.82 29.73
C ARG A 389 -16.72 17.49 30.05
N ARG A 390 -15.42 17.42 29.80
CA ARG A 390 -14.58 16.23 30.04
C ARG A 390 -13.94 16.28 31.43
N ILE A 391 -14.28 15.32 32.28
CA ILE A 391 -13.79 15.16 33.65
C ILE A 391 -12.70 14.08 33.64
N ARG A 392 -11.53 14.40 34.20
CA ARG A 392 -10.39 13.48 34.38
C ARG A 392 -10.49 12.75 35.71
N LEU A 393 -10.65 11.44 35.69
CA LEU A 393 -10.83 10.63 36.91
C LEU A 393 -9.59 10.56 37.82
N GLU A 394 -8.41 10.88 37.29
CA GLU A 394 -7.17 10.99 38.05
C GLU A 394 -7.23 12.07 39.16
N TYR A 395 -7.91 13.19 38.90
CA TYR A 395 -7.98 14.35 39.81
C TYR A 395 -9.29 14.42 40.62
N VAL A 396 -10.16 13.42 40.49
CA VAL A 396 -11.44 13.38 41.23
C VAL A 396 -11.21 12.73 42.58
N ALA A 397 -11.45 13.48 43.66
CA ALA A 397 -11.30 13.01 45.03
C ALA A 397 -12.37 12.00 45.45
N ASP A 398 -13.64 12.25 45.08
CA ASP A 398 -14.77 11.36 45.37
C ASP A 398 -15.32 10.76 44.07
N ARG A 399 -14.90 9.52 43.78
CA ARG A 399 -15.31 8.78 42.58
C ARG A 399 -16.67 8.11 42.75
N ASP A 400 -17.09 7.82 43.98
CA ASP A 400 -18.36 7.13 44.26
C ASP A 400 -19.54 8.07 44.00
N ALA A 401 -19.46 9.32 44.48
CA ALA A 401 -20.47 10.33 44.20
C ALA A 401 -20.64 10.59 42.70
N LEU A 402 -19.54 10.61 41.93
CA LEU A 402 -19.58 10.78 40.48
C LEU A 402 -20.22 9.58 39.77
N ALA A 403 -19.92 8.36 40.22
CA ALA A 403 -20.51 7.15 39.68
C ALA A 403 -22.03 7.11 39.92
N ASP A 404 -22.48 7.44 41.13
CA ASP A 404 -23.90 7.42 41.47
C ASP A 404 -24.70 8.47 40.67
N ALA A 405 -24.07 9.61 40.35
CA ALA A 405 -24.62 10.67 39.51
C ALA A 405 -24.62 10.36 37.99
N LEU A 406 -24.13 9.20 37.55
CA LEU A 406 -24.18 8.82 36.14
C LEU A 406 -25.62 8.63 35.68
N GLU A 407 -25.94 9.22 34.52
CA GLU A 407 -27.24 9.11 33.85
C GLU A 407 -27.05 8.68 32.38
N PRO A 408 -28.09 8.13 31.73
CA PRO A 408 -28.06 7.88 30.30
C PRO A 408 -27.73 9.14 29.50
N GLY A 409 -26.83 9.02 28.52
CA GLY A 409 -26.34 10.14 27.71
C GLY A 409 -24.95 10.65 28.10
N TYR A 410 -24.41 10.23 29.24
CA TYR A 410 -22.98 10.40 29.56
C TYR A 410 -22.13 9.51 28.64
N ILE A 411 -20.89 9.90 28.37
CA ILE A 411 -19.91 9.07 27.65
C ILE A 411 -18.74 8.79 28.58
N ILE A 412 -18.39 7.53 28.74
CA ILE A 412 -17.27 7.11 29.59
C ILE A 412 -16.15 6.60 28.68
N GLU A 413 -14.98 7.21 28.79
CA GLU A 413 -13.76 6.71 28.14
C GLU A 413 -13.15 5.65 29.05
N ARG A 414 -13.63 4.41 28.89
CA ARG A 414 -13.14 3.26 29.63
C ARG A 414 -11.85 2.72 29.03
N GLN A 415 -11.06 2.02 29.85
CA GLN A 415 -9.91 1.27 29.38
C GLN A 415 -10.32 0.16 28.41
N VAL A 416 -9.38 -0.24 27.54
CA VAL A 416 -9.60 -1.33 26.58
C VAL A 416 -9.70 -2.67 27.32
N ILE A 417 -10.69 -3.48 26.96
CA ILE A 417 -10.93 -4.79 27.58
C ILE A 417 -10.92 -5.94 26.56
N ASP A 418 -10.93 -7.15 27.08
CA ASP A 418 -11.08 -8.36 26.27
C ASP A 418 -12.34 -8.30 25.39
N GLY A 419 -12.18 -8.61 24.12
CA GLY A 419 -13.26 -8.62 23.13
C GLY A 419 -13.49 -7.30 22.40
N ASP A 420 -12.85 -6.20 22.82
CA ASP A 420 -12.86 -4.95 22.05
C ASP A 420 -12.25 -5.15 20.66
N ILE A 421 -12.66 -4.34 19.68
CA ILE A 421 -12.11 -4.39 18.32
C ILE A 421 -10.95 -3.41 18.20
N ALA A 422 -9.83 -3.87 17.64
CA ALA A 422 -8.66 -3.05 17.42
C ALA A 422 -8.10 -3.28 16.01
N ILE A 423 -7.74 -2.20 15.33
CA ILE A 423 -7.11 -2.26 14.01
C ILE A 423 -5.62 -2.40 14.20
N PHE A 424 -5.04 -3.44 13.62
CA PHE A 424 -3.63 -3.79 13.77
C PHE A 424 -2.91 -3.75 12.43
N ASN A 425 -1.77 -3.06 12.38
CA ASN A 425 -1.00 -2.90 11.15
C ASN A 425 0.51 -3.04 11.32
N ARG A 426 1.16 -3.52 10.25
CA ARG A 426 2.61 -3.48 10.07
C ARG A 426 2.98 -2.49 8.98
N GLN A 427 3.99 -1.67 9.25
CA GLN A 427 4.57 -0.76 8.27
C GLN A 427 5.77 -1.41 7.58
N PRO A 428 5.96 -1.23 6.25
CA PRO A 428 5.07 -0.54 5.32
C PRO A 428 3.83 -1.38 4.97
N SER A 429 2.66 -0.73 4.92
CA SER A 429 1.39 -1.40 4.55
C SER A 429 1.22 -1.39 3.03
N LEU A 430 1.48 -2.53 2.38
CA LEU A 430 1.52 -2.64 0.91
C LEU A 430 0.20 -3.11 0.29
N HIS A 431 -0.65 -3.75 1.08
CA HIS A 431 -1.95 -4.26 0.66
C HIS A 431 -2.96 -4.11 1.79
N ARG A 432 -4.26 -4.20 1.48
CA ARG A 432 -5.33 -4.01 2.48
C ARG A 432 -5.17 -4.92 3.71
N MET A 433 -4.76 -6.16 3.50
CA MET A 433 -4.57 -7.16 4.58
C MET A 433 -3.35 -6.87 5.48
N SER A 434 -2.52 -5.86 5.16
CA SER A 434 -1.53 -5.33 6.10
C SER A 434 -2.16 -4.49 7.22
N ILE A 435 -3.49 -4.26 7.15
CA ILE A 435 -4.32 -3.57 8.14
C ILE A 435 -5.58 -4.43 8.34
N MET A 436 -5.69 -5.09 9.51
CA MET A 436 -6.84 -5.94 9.82
C MET A 436 -7.35 -5.66 11.23
N ALA A 437 -8.63 -5.95 11.47
CA ALA A 437 -9.26 -5.81 12.76
C ALA A 437 -9.18 -7.12 13.55
N HIS A 438 -8.64 -7.03 14.76
CA HIS A 438 -8.50 -8.12 15.73
C HIS A 438 -9.34 -7.84 16.96
N ARG A 439 -9.78 -8.90 17.64
CA ARG A 439 -10.30 -8.82 18.99
C ARG A 439 -9.14 -8.68 19.97
N VAL A 440 -9.30 -7.79 20.93
CA VAL A 440 -8.32 -7.59 21.99
C VAL A 440 -8.37 -8.76 22.97
N ARG A 441 -7.18 -9.25 23.34
CA ARG A 441 -6.95 -10.09 24.50
C ARG A 441 -5.89 -9.43 25.37
N VAL A 442 -6.23 -9.00 26.58
CA VAL A 442 -5.29 -8.36 27.48
C VAL A 442 -4.46 -9.43 28.18
N LEU A 443 -3.13 -9.29 28.06
CA LEU A 443 -2.15 -10.26 28.51
C LEU A 443 -1.06 -9.57 29.35
N PRO A 444 -0.40 -10.32 30.24
CA PRO A 444 0.79 -9.84 30.94
C PRO A 444 1.94 -9.56 29.96
N TYR A 445 3.02 -8.97 30.49
CA TYR A 445 4.23 -8.58 29.77
C TYR A 445 4.02 -7.38 28.83
N LYS A 446 5.03 -7.07 27.98
CA LYS A 446 5.16 -5.79 27.27
C LYS A 446 5.05 -5.87 25.75
N THR A 447 4.89 -7.06 25.18
CA THR A 447 4.86 -7.27 23.73
C THR A 447 3.43 -7.47 23.22
N PHE A 448 3.18 -7.07 21.98
CA PHE A 448 2.00 -7.52 21.28
C PHE A 448 2.15 -9.01 20.92
N ARG A 449 1.07 -9.77 21.02
CA ARG A 449 1.06 -11.19 20.68
C ARG A 449 0.10 -11.48 19.56
N LEU A 450 0.52 -12.31 18.61
CA LEU A 450 -0.34 -12.73 17.51
C LEU A 450 -0.09 -14.19 17.15
N HIS A 451 -1.12 -14.79 16.56
CA HIS A 451 -1.06 -16.15 16.06
C HIS A 451 -0.19 -16.24 14.79
N LEU A 452 0.66 -17.28 14.69
CA LEU A 452 1.66 -17.40 13.63
C LEU A 452 1.06 -17.53 12.22
N CYS A 453 -0.18 -18.03 12.10
CA CYS A 453 -0.84 -18.15 10.79
C CYS A 453 -1.20 -16.80 10.16
N VAL A 454 -1.18 -15.70 10.94
CA VAL A 454 -1.50 -14.34 10.48
C VAL A 454 -0.25 -13.56 10.08
N CYS A 455 0.95 -14.08 10.37
CA CYS A 455 2.21 -13.44 9.97
C CYS A 455 2.37 -13.23 8.45
N PRO A 456 1.94 -14.15 7.55
CA PRO A 456 2.10 -13.95 6.11
C PRO A 456 1.45 -12.67 5.55
N PRO A 457 0.16 -12.35 5.86
CA PRO A 457 -0.42 -11.06 5.46
C PRO A 457 0.33 -9.84 5.99
N TYR A 458 0.92 -9.88 7.18
CA TYR A 458 1.71 -8.75 7.68
C TYR A 458 3.13 -8.72 7.14
N ASN A 459 3.56 -9.79 6.46
CA ASN A 459 4.96 -10.09 6.14
C ASN A 459 5.87 -9.89 7.37
N ALA A 460 5.37 -10.32 8.53
CA ALA A 460 5.99 -10.11 9.84
C ALA A 460 6.84 -11.31 10.27
N ASP A 461 7.93 -11.02 10.95
CA ASP A 461 8.74 -11.97 11.70
C ASP A 461 8.91 -11.53 13.16
N PHE A 462 9.63 -12.32 13.95
CA PHE A 462 9.74 -12.13 15.40
C PHE A 462 11.18 -11.86 15.82
N ASP A 463 11.94 -11.15 14.97
CA ASP A 463 13.35 -10.79 15.20
C ASP A 463 13.54 -9.37 15.77
N GLY A 464 12.44 -8.70 16.14
CA GLY A 464 12.43 -7.32 16.66
C GLY A 464 11.40 -6.41 15.97
N ASP A 465 10.62 -6.95 15.03
CA ASP A 465 9.51 -6.25 14.39
C ASP A 465 8.57 -5.56 15.38
N GLU A 466 8.14 -4.35 15.01
CA GLU A 466 7.15 -3.56 15.73
C GLU A 466 5.92 -3.35 14.87
N MET A 467 4.74 -3.42 15.51
CA MET A 467 3.46 -3.19 14.86
C MET A 467 2.67 -2.14 15.64
N ASN A 468 1.74 -1.45 14.96
CA ASN A 468 0.88 -0.48 15.60
C ASN A 468 -0.54 -1.01 15.73
N ILE A 469 -1.21 -0.52 16.77
CA ILE A 469 -2.61 -0.78 17.04
C ILE A 469 -3.36 0.54 17.14
N HIS A 470 -4.59 0.55 16.64
CA HIS A 470 -5.49 1.70 16.64
C HIS A 470 -6.85 1.25 17.18
N ILE A 471 -7.41 2.00 18.13
CA ILE A 471 -8.72 1.72 18.72
C ILE A 471 -9.79 2.59 18.06
N PRO A 472 -10.73 2.00 17.29
CA PRO A 472 -11.84 2.76 16.70
C PRO A 472 -12.71 3.39 17.80
N GLN A 473 -12.94 4.69 17.69
CA GLN A 473 -13.63 5.45 18.74
C GLN A 473 -15.16 5.47 18.54
N SER A 474 -15.66 5.65 17.31
CA SER A 474 -17.11 5.70 17.05
C SER A 474 -17.72 4.31 16.88
N ASP A 475 -19.00 4.17 17.24
CA ASP A 475 -19.76 2.93 17.04
C ASP A 475 -19.79 2.50 15.56
N GLU A 476 -19.89 3.47 14.65
CA GLU A 476 -19.85 3.23 13.19
C GLU A 476 -18.49 2.67 12.74
N ALA A 477 -17.38 3.26 13.19
CA ALA A 477 -16.04 2.76 12.85
C ALA A 477 -15.76 1.39 13.47
N GLN A 478 -16.28 1.12 14.68
CA GLN A 478 -16.22 -0.21 15.28
C GLN A 478 -17.03 -1.24 14.48
N ALA A 479 -18.21 -0.86 13.98
CA ALA A 479 -19.04 -1.71 13.13
C ALA A 479 -18.37 -1.98 11.78
N GLU A 480 -17.81 -0.96 11.13
CA GLU A 480 -17.05 -1.08 9.89
C GLU A 480 -15.87 -2.05 10.05
N ALA A 481 -15.07 -1.88 11.11
CA ALA A 481 -13.96 -2.77 11.41
C ALA A 481 -14.41 -4.22 11.65
N ARG A 482 -15.56 -4.42 12.31
CA ARG A 482 -16.13 -5.76 12.58
C ARG A 482 -16.75 -6.42 11.35
N LEU A 483 -17.26 -5.67 10.38
CA LEU A 483 -17.95 -6.26 9.23
C LEU A 483 -17.03 -6.43 8.03
N LEU A 484 -16.04 -5.53 7.84
CA LEU A 484 -15.21 -5.50 6.64
C LEU A 484 -13.75 -5.93 6.88
N MET A 485 -13.21 -5.65 8.06
CA MET A 485 -11.77 -5.72 8.31
C MET A 485 -11.33 -6.90 9.16
N ARG A 486 -12.24 -7.75 9.64
CA ARG A 486 -11.89 -8.89 10.50
C ARG A 486 -10.90 -9.83 9.83
N VAL A 487 -10.02 -10.42 10.62
CA VAL A 487 -8.98 -11.33 10.12
C VAL A 487 -9.57 -12.50 9.34
N GLN A 488 -10.68 -13.11 9.79
CA GLN A 488 -11.27 -14.25 9.08
C GLN A 488 -11.82 -13.87 7.69
N ASP A 489 -12.32 -12.65 7.52
CA ASP A 489 -12.88 -12.20 6.24
C ASP A 489 -11.76 -11.81 5.26
N GLN A 490 -10.54 -11.67 5.78
CA GLN A 490 -9.30 -11.52 5.03
C GLN A 490 -8.50 -12.83 5.00
N ILE A 491 -9.11 -14.01 5.12
CA ILE A 491 -8.37 -15.27 4.88
C ILE A 491 -7.96 -15.38 3.40
N LEU A 492 -8.87 -15.04 2.48
CA LEU A 492 -8.67 -15.15 1.04
C LEU A 492 -8.04 -13.88 0.47
N SER A 493 -7.03 -14.04 -0.38
CA SER A 493 -6.33 -12.91 -1.00
C SER A 493 -7.18 -12.24 -2.08
N PRO A 494 -7.33 -10.91 -2.08
CA PRO A 494 -8.03 -10.18 -3.14
C PRO A 494 -7.32 -10.20 -4.49
N ARG A 495 -6.05 -10.63 -4.53
CA ARG A 495 -5.27 -10.69 -5.76
C ARG A 495 -5.58 -11.94 -6.58
N TYR A 496 -5.77 -13.08 -5.92
CA TYR A 496 -5.84 -14.38 -6.60
C TYR A 496 -6.66 -15.45 -5.85
N GLY A 497 -7.46 -15.06 -4.85
CA GLY A 497 -8.45 -15.92 -4.19
C GLY A 497 -7.90 -17.10 -3.40
N ALA A 498 -6.60 -17.23 -3.20
CA ALA A 498 -6.06 -18.30 -2.34
C ALA A 498 -6.00 -17.84 -0.87
N PRO A 499 -6.07 -18.79 0.10
CA PRO A 499 -5.91 -18.46 1.51
C PRO A 499 -4.49 -17.98 1.78
N ILE A 500 -4.32 -16.69 2.11
CA ILE A 500 -3.02 -16.14 2.51
C ILE A 500 -2.74 -16.45 3.98
N ILE A 501 -3.79 -16.52 4.79
CA ILE A 501 -3.76 -17.00 6.18
C ILE A 501 -3.92 -18.51 6.13
N GLY A 502 -3.01 -19.25 6.73
CA GLY A 502 -3.05 -20.71 6.77
C GLY A 502 -1.90 -21.27 7.60
N ALA A 503 -1.87 -22.59 7.75
CA ALA A 503 -0.82 -23.23 8.53
C ALA A 503 0.56 -22.99 7.89
N THR A 504 1.55 -22.66 8.71
CA THR A 504 2.92 -22.39 8.27
C THR A 504 3.95 -23.10 9.17
N ARG A 505 5.17 -23.27 8.63
CA ARG A 505 6.35 -23.76 9.38
C ARG A 505 6.04 -25.04 10.17
N ASP A 506 6.10 -24.95 11.50
CA ASP A 506 6.03 -26.10 12.40
C ASP A 506 4.69 -26.83 12.31
N PHE A 507 3.58 -26.11 12.09
CA PHE A 507 2.27 -26.72 11.86
C PHE A 507 2.25 -27.63 10.62
N ILE A 508 2.97 -27.27 9.56
CA ILE A 508 3.07 -28.10 8.34
C ILE A 508 3.89 -29.37 8.60
N THR A 509 5.00 -29.24 9.32
CA THR A 509 5.80 -30.40 9.72
C THR A 509 5.01 -31.32 10.65
N ALA A 510 4.33 -30.74 11.64
CA ALA A 510 3.52 -31.45 12.62
C ALA A 510 2.36 -32.20 11.95
N VAL A 511 1.61 -31.56 11.04
CA VAL A 511 0.46 -32.22 10.39
C VAL A 511 0.88 -33.37 9.48
N TYR A 512 2.05 -33.26 8.84
CA TYR A 512 2.62 -34.38 8.08
C TYR A 512 2.99 -35.55 8.98
N LEU A 513 3.71 -35.29 10.07
CA LEU A 513 4.07 -36.32 11.05
C LEU A 513 2.84 -36.95 11.70
N PHE A 514 1.80 -36.15 11.94
CA PHE A 514 0.53 -36.59 12.49
C PHE A 514 -0.22 -37.51 11.52
N THR A 515 -0.26 -37.17 10.22
CA THR A 515 -1.06 -37.89 9.20
C THR A 515 -0.27 -38.97 8.43
N LYS A 516 1.01 -39.19 8.71
CA LYS A 516 1.83 -40.27 8.15
C LYS A 516 1.23 -41.64 8.55
N ARG A 517 1.22 -42.62 7.63
CA ARG A 517 0.64 -43.97 7.87
C ARG A 517 1.19 -44.70 9.10
N GLY A 518 2.43 -44.42 9.48
CA GLY A 518 3.10 -45.05 10.62
C GLY A 518 2.76 -44.43 11.99
N THR A 519 1.90 -43.41 12.04
CA THR A 519 1.57 -42.73 13.30
C THR A 519 0.34 -43.37 13.94
N LEU A 520 0.59 -44.12 15.02
CA LEU A 520 -0.42 -44.70 15.91
C LEU A 520 -0.43 -43.93 17.22
N LEU A 521 -1.61 -43.67 17.75
CA LEU A 521 -1.82 -42.89 18.97
C LEU A 521 -2.63 -43.71 19.97
N THR A 522 -2.19 -43.69 21.23
CA THR A 522 -2.89 -44.30 22.37
C THR A 522 -4.13 -43.49 22.74
N LYS A 523 -5.05 -44.09 23.48
CA LYS A 523 -6.25 -43.39 23.97
C LYS A 523 -5.91 -42.12 24.77
N ALA A 524 -4.86 -42.18 25.60
CA ALA A 524 -4.44 -41.05 26.43
C ALA A 524 -3.96 -39.87 25.58
N GLU A 525 -3.10 -40.14 24.60
CA GLU A 525 -2.60 -39.12 23.66
C GLU A 525 -3.75 -38.51 22.85
N VAL A 526 -4.67 -39.33 22.33
CA VAL A 526 -5.84 -38.84 21.59
C VAL A 526 -6.70 -37.93 22.45
N CYS A 527 -6.99 -38.31 23.70
CA CYS A 527 -7.77 -37.48 24.61
C CYS A 527 -7.07 -36.14 24.88
N GLN A 528 -5.75 -36.13 25.13
CA GLN A 528 -4.98 -34.91 25.35
C GLN A 528 -5.03 -33.98 24.13
N LEU A 529 -4.83 -34.53 22.93
CA LEU A 529 -4.87 -33.78 21.67
C LEU A 529 -6.26 -33.18 21.40
N LEU A 530 -7.33 -33.96 21.63
CA LEU A 530 -8.71 -33.49 21.45
C LEU A 530 -9.11 -32.44 22.49
N MET A 531 -8.65 -32.57 23.74
CA MET A 531 -8.85 -31.54 24.76
C MET A 531 -8.18 -30.22 24.38
N ALA A 532 -6.93 -30.27 23.90
CA ALA A 532 -6.22 -29.07 23.43
C ALA A 532 -6.91 -28.41 22.23
N ALA A 533 -7.47 -29.22 21.32
CA ALA A 533 -8.24 -28.73 20.18
C ALA A 533 -9.64 -28.18 20.56
N GLY A 534 -10.09 -28.35 21.80
CA GLY A 534 -11.44 -27.97 22.24
C GLY A 534 -12.57 -28.85 21.68
N TYR A 535 -12.26 -30.08 21.25
CA TYR A 535 -13.26 -30.99 20.69
C TYR A 535 -14.15 -31.59 21.79
N ARG A 536 -15.47 -31.54 21.60
CA ARG A 536 -16.48 -32.02 22.57
C ARG A 536 -17.29 -33.24 22.10
N GLY A 537 -16.97 -33.80 20.93
CA GLY A 537 -17.70 -34.94 20.38
C GLY A 537 -17.22 -36.29 20.92
N GLY A 538 -17.88 -37.37 20.49
CA GLY A 538 -17.48 -38.73 20.80
C GLY A 538 -16.17 -39.14 20.10
N LEU A 539 -15.45 -40.08 20.70
CA LEU A 539 -14.29 -40.73 20.11
C LEU A 539 -14.73 -41.73 19.02
N PRO A 540 -14.07 -41.77 17.86
CA PRO A 540 -14.35 -42.77 16.84
C PRO A 540 -13.80 -44.15 17.26
N GLU A 541 -14.27 -45.24 16.64
CA GLU A 541 -13.76 -46.59 16.94
C GLU A 541 -12.27 -46.74 16.57
N PRO A 542 -11.43 -47.36 17.42
CA PRO A 542 -10.00 -47.52 17.12
C PRO A 542 -9.79 -48.43 15.89
N VAL A 543 -8.76 -48.12 15.10
CA VAL A 543 -8.38 -48.89 13.90
C VAL A 543 -7.80 -50.25 14.29
N VAL A 544 -7.01 -50.28 15.36
CA VAL A 544 -6.45 -51.51 15.94
C VAL A 544 -7.12 -51.71 17.30
N LYS A 545 -7.78 -52.85 17.50
CA LYS A 545 -8.53 -53.17 18.73
C LYS A 545 -7.69 -53.97 19.75
N GLU A 546 -6.75 -54.79 19.29
CA GLU A 546 -5.89 -55.65 20.12
C GLU A 546 -4.41 -55.51 19.71
N PRO A 547 -3.43 -55.61 20.64
CA PRO A 547 -3.57 -55.83 22.09
C PRO A 547 -4.00 -54.58 22.89
N GLU A 548 -3.80 -53.38 22.33
CA GLU A 548 -4.28 -52.11 22.87
C GLU A 548 -5.01 -51.30 21.79
N PRO A 549 -5.99 -50.46 22.15
CA PRO A 549 -6.72 -49.65 21.19
C PRO A 549 -5.83 -48.51 20.65
N TYR A 550 -5.56 -48.52 19.35
CA TYR A 550 -4.82 -47.45 18.67
C TYR A 550 -5.67 -46.72 17.63
N TRP A 551 -5.48 -45.41 17.57
CA TRP A 551 -6.05 -44.53 16.56
C TRP A 551 -4.97 -44.05 15.59
N THR A 552 -5.39 -43.73 14.37
CA THR A 552 -4.49 -43.10 13.39
C THR A 552 -4.68 -41.59 13.41
N GLY A 553 -3.61 -40.82 13.17
CA GLY A 553 -3.75 -39.36 13.10
C GLY A 553 -4.69 -38.89 11.98
N LYS A 554 -4.85 -39.66 10.90
CA LYS A 554 -5.83 -39.35 9.84
C LYS A 554 -7.28 -39.43 10.33
N GLN A 555 -7.57 -40.41 11.17
CA GLN A 555 -8.89 -40.58 11.76
C GLN A 555 -9.21 -39.42 12.70
N ILE A 556 -8.25 -39.00 13.52
CA ILE A 556 -8.42 -37.86 14.42
C ILE A 556 -8.54 -36.55 13.62
N PHE A 557 -7.77 -36.37 12.55
CA PHE A 557 -7.91 -35.21 11.65
C PHE A 557 -9.30 -35.13 11.01
N SER A 558 -9.91 -36.27 10.69
CA SER A 558 -11.24 -36.35 10.07
C SER A 558 -12.36 -35.82 10.97
N LEU A 559 -12.16 -35.80 12.30
CA LEU A 559 -13.15 -35.27 13.25
C LEU A 559 -13.40 -33.77 13.10
N PHE A 560 -12.45 -33.04 12.52
CA PHE A 560 -12.54 -31.60 12.29
C PHE A 560 -13.10 -31.25 10.91
N LEU A 561 -13.43 -32.26 10.08
CA LEU A 561 -14.01 -32.06 8.75
C LEU A 561 -15.54 -32.22 8.80
N PRO A 562 -16.30 -31.43 8.03
CA PRO A 562 -17.75 -31.60 7.91
C PRO A 562 -18.11 -32.97 7.30
N LYS A 563 -19.21 -33.57 7.76
CA LYS A 563 -19.64 -34.93 7.33
C LYS A 563 -20.07 -35.02 5.86
N ASP A 564 -20.38 -33.90 5.22
CA ASP A 564 -20.75 -33.81 3.80
C ASP A 564 -19.57 -33.36 2.92
N PHE A 565 -18.40 -33.12 3.52
CA PHE A 565 -17.23 -32.62 2.82
C PHE A 565 -16.55 -33.71 1.99
N ASN A 566 -16.27 -33.41 0.72
CA ASN A 566 -15.61 -34.31 -0.21
C ASN A 566 -14.45 -33.58 -0.89
N TYR A 567 -13.27 -34.20 -0.95
CA TYR A 567 -12.08 -33.56 -1.51
C TYR A 567 -11.16 -34.57 -2.19
N VAL A 568 -10.57 -34.16 -3.32
CA VAL A 568 -9.55 -34.94 -4.02
C VAL A 568 -8.41 -34.02 -4.46
N GLY A 569 -7.20 -34.31 -3.98
CA GLY A 569 -6.01 -33.51 -4.22
C GLY A 569 -4.71 -34.31 -4.25
N LYS A 570 -3.62 -33.60 -4.49
CA LYS A 570 -2.26 -34.14 -4.43
C LYS A 570 -1.45 -33.38 -3.39
N ALA A 571 -0.84 -34.12 -2.47
CA ALA A 571 0.14 -33.60 -1.52
C ALA A 571 1.37 -33.03 -2.26
N THR A 572 2.05 -32.05 -1.67
CA THR A 572 3.36 -31.52 -2.10
C THR A 572 4.39 -32.63 -2.27
N LEU A 573 4.29 -33.70 -1.47
CA LEU A 573 5.17 -34.88 -1.56
C LEU A 573 5.09 -35.65 -2.91
N CYS A 574 4.08 -35.37 -3.74
CA CYS A 574 3.87 -36.09 -4.99
C CYS A 574 5.02 -35.88 -5.99
N ARG A 575 5.70 -36.98 -6.38
CA ARG A 575 6.82 -36.97 -7.33
C ARG A 575 6.41 -36.89 -8.81
N ASN A 576 5.13 -36.64 -9.11
CA ASN A 576 4.58 -36.57 -10.49
C ASN A 576 5.05 -37.72 -11.40
N CYS A 577 4.91 -38.95 -10.92
CA CYS A 577 5.28 -40.15 -11.67
C CYS A 577 4.48 -40.27 -12.98
N VAL A 578 5.10 -40.83 -14.04
CA VAL A 578 4.51 -41.04 -15.37
C VAL A 578 3.15 -41.74 -15.30
N ARG A 579 3.02 -42.75 -14.43
CA ARG A 579 1.73 -43.40 -14.10
C ARG A 579 1.37 -43.15 -12.64
N CYS A 580 0.25 -42.49 -12.39
CA CYS A 580 -0.25 -42.21 -11.04
C CYS A 580 -1.08 -43.38 -10.52
N LYS A 581 -0.62 -44.04 -9.44
CA LYS A 581 -1.34 -45.13 -8.76
C LYS A 581 -2.48 -44.64 -7.84
N ARG A 582 -2.79 -43.34 -7.82
CA ARG A 582 -3.81 -42.68 -6.98
C ARG A 582 -3.71 -43.12 -5.52
N GLU A 583 -4.77 -43.65 -4.92
CA GLU A 583 -4.85 -44.11 -3.52
C GLU A 583 -3.80 -45.18 -3.17
N LYS A 584 -3.38 -46.01 -4.14
CA LYS A 584 -2.33 -47.04 -3.97
C LYS A 584 -0.91 -46.47 -4.12
N CYS A 585 -0.73 -45.17 -3.88
CA CYS A 585 0.58 -44.53 -3.91
C CYS A 585 1.45 -45.07 -2.75
N PRO A 586 2.69 -45.54 -3.02
CA PRO A 586 3.56 -46.06 -1.96
C PRO A 586 4.01 -44.98 -0.97
N ILE A 587 4.05 -43.72 -1.40
CA ILE A 587 4.40 -42.56 -0.57
C ILE A 587 3.16 -41.82 -0.06
N ASP A 588 1.96 -42.38 -0.29
CA ASP A 588 0.70 -41.85 0.21
C ASP A 588 0.45 -40.36 -0.10
N ALA A 589 0.77 -39.95 -1.34
CA ALA A 589 0.70 -38.55 -1.75
C ALA A 589 -0.67 -38.12 -2.36
N TYR A 590 -1.64 -39.03 -2.42
CA TYR A 590 -2.95 -38.77 -3.05
C TYR A 590 -4.03 -38.62 -1.98
N THR A 591 -4.46 -37.38 -1.76
CA THR A 591 -5.35 -36.99 -0.66
C THR A 591 -6.80 -37.13 -1.08
N VAL A 592 -7.54 -37.99 -0.40
CA VAL A 592 -8.96 -38.27 -0.67
C VAL A 592 -9.73 -38.19 0.63
N VAL A 593 -10.69 -37.28 0.67
CA VAL A 593 -11.68 -37.13 1.75
C VAL A 593 -13.05 -37.47 1.18
N VAL A 594 -13.77 -38.36 1.84
CA VAL A 594 -15.13 -38.74 1.47
C VAL A 594 -16.02 -38.62 2.69
N ASN A 595 -17.09 -37.82 2.60
CA ASN A 595 -18.03 -37.58 3.71
C ASN A 595 -17.33 -37.19 5.03
N GLY A 596 -16.35 -36.30 4.95
CA GLY A 596 -15.55 -35.87 6.11
C GLY A 596 -14.45 -36.83 6.56
N GLU A 597 -14.33 -38.02 5.96
CA GLU A 597 -13.31 -39.01 6.35
C GLU A 597 -12.08 -38.99 5.44
N LEU A 598 -10.90 -38.74 5.99
CA LEU A 598 -9.61 -38.80 5.30
C LEU A 598 -9.18 -40.25 5.08
N ARG A 599 -9.50 -40.80 3.91
CA ARG A 599 -9.23 -42.22 3.57
C ARG A 599 -7.78 -42.47 3.15
N SER A 600 -7.24 -41.61 2.30
CA SER A 600 -5.86 -41.75 1.79
C SER A 600 -5.18 -40.41 1.68
N GLY A 601 -3.84 -40.41 1.64
CA GLY A 601 -3.04 -39.21 1.52
C GLY A 601 -2.55 -38.66 2.86
N VAL A 602 -1.41 -37.96 2.81
CA VAL A 602 -0.91 -37.12 3.90
C VAL A 602 -1.39 -35.68 3.73
N ILE A 603 -1.50 -34.97 4.84
CA ILE A 603 -1.79 -33.54 4.88
C ILE A 603 -0.46 -32.80 4.94
N ASP A 604 -0.31 -31.77 4.10
CA ASP A 604 0.90 -30.94 4.01
C ASP A 604 0.55 -29.53 3.53
N LYS A 605 1.55 -28.75 3.09
CA LYS A 605 1.35 -27.38 2.62
C LYS A 605 0.26 -27.26 1.56
N ASN A 606 0.14 -28.20 0.62
CA ASN A 606 -0.90 -28.12 -0.42
C ASN A 606 -2.33 -28.28 0.13
N SER A 607 -2.48 -28.84 1.33
CA SER A 607 -3.78 -29.12 1.92
C SER A 607 -4.27 -27.97 2.81
N ILE A 608 -3.46 -27.53 3.78
CA ILE A 608 -3.83 -26.52 4.78
C ILE A 608 -2.90 -25.29 4.82
N GLY A 609 -1.91 -25.25 3.94
CA GLY A 609 -0.88 -24.23 3.97
C GLY A 609 -1.31 -22.90 3.34
N ALA A 610 -0.64 -21.83 3.78
CA ALA A 610 -0.79 -20.50 3.21
C ALA A 610 -0.38 -20.45 1.72
N GLU A 611 -1.05 -19.57 0.97
CA GLU A 611 -0.90 -19.28 -0.47
C GLU A 611 -1.21 -20.47 -1.39
N ARG A 612 -1.94 -21.48 -0.91
CA ARG A 612 -2.30 -22.68 -1.71
C ARG A 612 -3.76 -22.67 -2.13
N ALA A 613 -3.99 -22.44 -3.42
CA ALA A 613 -5.30 -22.59 -4.03
C ALA A 613 -5.74 -24.07 -4.06
N GLU A 614 -7.05 -24.30 -4.09
CA GLU A 614 -7.66 -25.64 -4.16
C GLU A 614 -7.22 -26.63 -3.06
N GLY A 615 -6.68 -26.14 -1.94
CA GLY A 615 -6.44 -26.95 -0.74
C GLY A 615 -7.73 -27.29 0.01
N ILE A 616 -7.64 -28.22 0.96
CA ILE A 616 -8.72 -28.54 1.89
C ILE A 616 -9.17 -27.27 2.62
N TYR A 617 -8.22 -26.52 3.18
CA TYR A 617 -8.53 -25.31 3.94
C TYR A 617 -9.24 -24.25 3.09
N HIS A 618 -8.79 -24.04 1.84
CA HIS A 618 -9.46 -23.12 0.91
C HIS A 618 -10.92 -23.52 0.66
N ARG A 619 -11.19 -24.82 0.43
CA ARG A 619 -12.56 -25.29 0.21
C ARG A 619 -13.42 -25.13 1.46
N LEU A 620 -12.89 -25.45 2.64
CA LEU A 620 -13.61 -25.26 3.90
C LEU A 620 -14.06 -23.81 4.10
N VAL A 621 -13.17 -22.84 3.79
CA VAL A 621 -13.49 -21.41 3.88
C VAL A 621 -14.55 -21.00 2.85
N LYS A 622 -14.46 -21.46 1.60
CA LYS A 622 -15.43 -21.09 0.55
C LYS A 622 -16.80 -21.75 0.72
N ASP A 623 -16.82 -23.03 1.06
CA ASP A 623 -18.04 -23.83 1.05
C ASP A 623 -18.84 -23.68 2.36
N TYR A 624 -18.15 -23.50 3.50
CA TYR A 624 -18.76 -23.42 4.84
C TYR A 624 -18.60 -22.04 5.52
N GLY A 625 -17.88 -21.10 4.91
CA GLY A 625 -17.71 -19.73 5.38
C GLY A 625 -16.42 -19.46 6.17
N THR A 626 -16.14 -18.17 6.37
CA THR A 626 -14.91 -17.66 7.00
C THR A 626 -14.82 -18.03 8.48
N ASP A 627 -15.94 -17.99 9.21
CA ASP A 627 -15.99 -18.38 10.62
C ASP A 627 -15.70 -19.87 10.84
N PHE A 628 -16.17 -20.75 9.94
CA PHE A 628 -15.81 -22.17 9.99
C PHE A 628 -14.30 -22.35 9.76
N GLY A 629 -13.76 -21.66 8.75
CA GLY A 629 -12.32 -21.67 8.46
C GLY A 629 -11.48 -21.23 9.67
N ARG A 630 -11.89 -20.15 10.35
CA ARG A 630 -11.27 -19.67 11.59
C ARG A 630 -11.24 -20.74 12.68
N ASN A 631 -12.41 -21.31 13.00
CA ASN A 631 -12.54 -22.32 14.05
C ASN A 631 -11.74 -23.59 13.73
N PHE A 632 -11.76 -24.03 12.46
CA PHE A 632 -10.98 -25.16 11.97
C PHE A 632 -9.48 -24.92 12.16
N LEU A 633 -8.98 -23.76 11.72
CA LEU A 633 -7.55 -23.45 11.81
C LEU A 633 -7.08 -23.35 13.26
N ASN A 634 -7.83 -22.66 14.13
CA ASN A 634 -7.51 -22.55 15.56
C ASN A 634 -7.45 -23.93 16.24
N SER A 635 -8.45 -24.78 16.00
CA SER A 635 -8.55 -26.10 16.62
C SER A 635 -7.40 -27.03 16.17
N ILE A 636 -7.12 -27.04 14.87
CA ILE A 636 -6.03 -27.84 14.30
C ILE A 636 -4.67 -27.32 14.75
N CYS A 637 -4.44 -26.01 14.77
CA CYS A 637 -3.17 -25.45 15.22
C CYS A 637 -2.86 -25.80 16.67
N ARG A 638 -3.84 -25.67 17.59
CA ARG A 638 -3.67 -26.09 18.99
C ARG A 638 -3.39 -27.58 19.14
N LEU A 639 -4.10 -28.43 18.37
CA LEU A 639 -3.84 -29.87 18.35
C LEU A 639 -2.40 -30.17 17.91
N LEU A 640 -1.97 -29.54 16.82
CA LEU A 640 -0.65 -29.77 16.23
C LEU A 640 0.48 -29.23 17.10
N ASP A 641 0.26 -28.14 17.82
CA ASP A 641 1.20 -27.58 18.78
C ASP A 641 1.48 -28.59 19.91
N VAL A 642 0.42 -29.10 20.57
CA VAL A 642 0.57 -30.11 21.62
C VAL A 642 1.20 -31.41 21.07
N PHE A 643 0.82 -31.83 19.86
CA PHE A 643 1.40 -33.00 19.22
C PHE A 643 2.91 -32.86 18.99
N ILE A 644 3.35 -31.73 18.42
CA ILE A 644 4.77 -31.51 18.11
C ILE A 644 5.60 -31.29 19.38
N THR A 645 5.03 -30.63 20.41
CA THR A 645 5.68 -30.48 21.72
C THR A 645 5.89 -31.83 22.40
N THR A 646 4.92 -32.74 22.30
CA THR A 646 5.02 -34.08 22.92
C THR A 646 6.00 -34.97 22.16
N ARG A 647 5.97 -34.94 20.82
CA ARG A 647 6.82 -35.79 19.97
C ARG A 647 8.27 -35.29 19.89
N GLY A 648 8.45 -33.98 19.87
CA GLY A 648 9.72 -33.32 19.54
C GLY A 648 10.04 -33.36 18.05
N PHE A 649 10.67 -32.29 17.57
CA PHE A 649 11.26 -32.23 16.23
C PHE A 649 12.51 -31.36 16.27
N SER A 650 13.61 -31.86 15.74
CA SER A 650 14.90 -31.17 15.76
C SER A 650 15.66 -31.42 14.47
N PHE A 651 16.55 -30.50 14.11
CA PHE A 651 17.40 -30.62 12.94
C PHE A 651 18.86 -30.47 13.36
N SER A 652 19.67 -31.50 13.11
CA SER A 652 21.07 -31.54 13.50
C SER A 652 22.02 -31.43 12.30
N LEU A 653 23.27 -31.05 12.55
CA LEU A 653 24.29 -30.94 11.51
C LEU A 653 24.60 -32.28 10.83
N HIS A 654 24.52 -33.41 11.56
CA HIS A 654 24.79 -34.74 11.03
C HIS A 654 23.81 -35.18 9.94
N GLU A 655 22.58 -34.66 9.96
CA GLU A 655 21.60 -34.93 8.91
C GLU A 655 21.98 -34.36 7.54
N LEU A 656 22.99 -33.49 7.48
CA LEU A 656 23.56 -32.97 6.24
C LEU A 656 24.73 -33.82 5.71
N ASP A 657 25.18 -34.82 6.47
CA ASP A 657 26.29 -35.67 6.07
C ASP A 657 25.88 -36.63 4.96
N LEU A 658 26.65 -36.63 3.88
CA LEU A 658 26.45 -37.54 2.74
C LEU A 658 27.33 -38.78 2.92
N THR A 659 26.81 -39.94 2.52
CA THR A 659 27.61 -41.17 2.51
C THR A 659 28.77 -41.06 1.51
N THR A 660 29.89 -41.71 1.82
CA THR A 660 31.12 -41.61 0.98
C THR A 660 30.89 -42.02 -0.48
N ASP A 661 29.95 -42.93 -0.75
CA ASP A 661 29.56 -43.32 -2.11
C ASP A 661 28.84 -42.19 -2.86
N VAL A 662 27.95 -41.47 -2.17
CA VAL A 662 27.24 -40.31 -2.73
C VAL A 662 28.22 -39.19 -3.02
N GLU A 663 29.16 -38.94 -2.12
CA GLU A 663 30.23 -37.96 -2.32
C GLU A 663 31.11 -38.31 -3.53
N ARG A 664 31.50 -39.58 -3.67
CA ARG A 664 32.26 -40.07 -4.83
C ARG A 664 31.47 -39.86 -6.13
N LYS A 665 30.15 -40.10 -6.12
CA LYS A 665 29.27 -39.83 -7.28
C LYS A 665 29.23 -38.35 -7.62
N ILE A 666 29.07 -37.46 -6.63
CA ILE A 666 29.07 -36.00 -6.83
C ILE A 666 30.41 -35.54 -7.41
N LYS A 667 31.54 -36.00 -6.85
CA LYS A 667 32.88 -35.68 -7.37
C LYS A 667 33.05 -36.13 -8.84
N ARG A 668 32.61 -37.35 -9.18
CA ARG A 668 32.66 -37.85 -10.57
C ARG A 668 31.84 -36.99 -11.53
N VAL A 669 30.66 -36.55 -11.10
CA VAL A 669 29.80 -35.65 -11.89
C VAL A 669 30.47 -34.29 -12.09
N MET A 670 31.02 -33.69 -11.04
CA MET A 670 31.75 -32.43 -11.14
C MET A 670 32.93 -32.53 -12.12
N THR A 671 33.74 -33.58 -12.03
CA THR A 671 34.87 -33.79 -12.95
C THR A 671 34.42 -33.93 -14.40
N ARG A 672 33.29 -34.62 -14.64
CA ARG A 672 32.72 -34.75 -15.99
C ARG A 672 32.30 -33.39 -16.57
N HIS A 673 31.64 -32.55 -15.77
CA HIS A 673 31.25 -31.21 -16.22
C HIS A 673 32.44 -30.29 -16.42
N LYS A 674 33.49 -30.38 -15.58
CA LYS A 674 34.75 -29.65 -15.78
C LYS A 674 35.42 -29.99 -17.12
N ARG A 675 35.44 -31.27 -17.51
CA ARG A 675 35.96 -31.68 -18.83
C ARG A 675 35.17 -31.06 -19.98
N ARG A 676 33.84 -31.13 -19.93
CA ARG A 676 32.99 -30.49 -20.95
C ARG A 676 33.21 -28.98 -21.07
N ILE A 677 33.47 -28.31 -19.95
CA ILE A 677 33.80 -26.89 -19.93
C ILE A 677 35.14 -26.64 -20.62
N GLN A 678 36.14 -27.47 -20.38
CA GLN A 678 37.43 -27.40 -21.08
C GLN A 678 37.23 -27.61 -22.59
N ASP A 679 36.43 -28.60 -23.01
CA ASP A 679 36.11 -28.84 -24.42
C ASP A 679 35.45 -27.60 -25.06
N LEU A 680 34.52 -26.93 -24.36
CA LEU A 680 33.89 -25.70 -24.85
C LEU A 680 34.89 -24.53 -24.98
N VAL A 681 35.81 -24.40 -24.03
CA VAL A 681 36.88 -23.40 -24.07
C VAL A 681 37.86 -23.68 -25.21
N GLU A 682 38.19 -24.95 -25.47
CA GLU A 682 39.04 -25.36 -26.59
C GLU A 682 38.38 -25.12 -27.95
N LYS A 683 37.08 -25.43 -28.08
CA LYS A 683 36.29 -25.08 -29.27
C LYS A 683 36.24 -23.59 -29.53
N TYR A 684 36.16 -22.78 -28.47
CA TYR A 684 36.25 -21.33 -28.58
C TYR A 684 37.64 -20.88 -29.05
N ARG A 685 38.72 -21.42 -28.46
CA ARG A 685 40.10 -21.09 -28.86
C ARG A 685 40.43 -21.50 -30.29
N SER A 686 39.87 -22.61 -30.76
CA SER A 686 40.02 -23.10 -32.14
C SER A 686 39.07 -22.45 -33.15
N GLY A 687 38.17 -21.55 -32.70
CA GLY A 687 37.20 -20.89 -33.57
C GLY A 687 36.05 -21.79 -34.06
N GLN A 688 35.93 -23.00 -33.54
CA GLN A 688 34.93 -24.00 -33.92
C GLN A 688 33.62 -23.90 -33.11
N LEU A 689 33.48 -22.88 -32.26
CA LEU A 689 32.29 -22.71 -31.43
C LEU A 689 31.13 -22.12 -32.26
N GLU A 690 29.99 -22.81 -32.26
CA GLU A 690 28.78 -22.32 -32.90
C GLU A 690 28.24 -21.08 -32.18
N LYS A 691 28.05 -20.01 -32.96
CA LYS A 691 27.52 -18.73 -32.50
C LYS A 691 26.00 -18.82 -32.32
N LEU A 692 25.50 -18.38 -31.18
CA LEU A 692 24.06 -18.25 -30.97
C LEU A 692 23.50 -17.09 -31.81
N PRO A 693 22.29 -17.22 -32.39
CA PRO A 693 21.65 -16.14 -33.14
C PRO A 693 21.61 -14.83 -32.34
N GLY A 694 22.10 -13.74 -32.93
CA GLY A 694 22.10 -12.41 -32.29
C GLY A 694 23.10 -12.20 -31.15
N LYS A 695 24.06 -13.13 -30.92
CA LYS A 695 25.07 -13.03 -29.85
C LYS A 695 26.50 -13.13 -30.37
N GLY A 696 27.45 -12.46 -29.74
CA GLY A 696 28.89 -12.62 -30.05
C GLY A 696 29.42 -14.04 -29.76
N LEU A 697 30.61 -14.37 -30.26
CA LEU A 697 31.26 -15.67 -29.94
C LEU A 697 31.58 -15.79 -28.43
N GLU A 698 32.10 -14.72 -27.83
CA GLU A 698 32.36 -14.65 -26.38
C GLU A 698 31.07 -14.76 -25.55
N GLU A 699 30.02 -14.05 -25.95
CA GLU A 699 28.72 -14.14 -25.28
C GLU A 699 28.10 -15.53 -25.39
N SER A 700 28.25 -16.17 -26.56
CA SER A 700 27.78 -17.53 -26.80
C SER A 700 28.53 -18.52 -25.90
N LEU A 701 29.85 -18.40 -25.79
CA LEU A 701 30.66 -19.20 -24.87
C LEU A 701 30.19 -19.03 -23.42
N GLU A 702 30.01 -17.79 -22.95
CA GLU A 702 29.58 -17.52 -21.58
C GLU A 702 28.20 -18.12 -21.28
N ILE A 703 27.26 -18.10 -22.24
CA ILE A 703 25.96 -18.76 -22.08
C ILE A 703 26.11 -20.28 -21.98
N TYR A 704 26.91 -20.91 -22.85
CA TYR A 704 27.14 -22.35 -22.79
C TYR A 704 27.80 -22.78 -21.48
N LEU A 705 28.81 -22.04 -21.03
CA LEU A 705 29.51 -22.30 -19.77
C LEU A 705 28.57 -22.18 -18.56
N MET A 706 27.77 -21.11 -18.50
CA MET A 706 26.79 -20.93 -17.44
C MET A 706 25.75 -22.07 -17.41
N ASN A 707 25.24 -22.47 -18.58
CA ASN A 707 24.29 -23.57 -18.68
C ASN A 707 24.88 -24.93 -18.25
N GLU A 708 26.15 -25.18 -18.54
CA GLU A 708 26.79 -26.44 -18.13
C GLU A 708 27.09 -26.45 -16.62
N LEU A 709 27.47 -25.31 -16.03
CA LEU A 709 27.68 -25.16 -14.59
C LEU A 709 26.36 -25.27 -13.79
N ALA A 710 25.27 -24.72 -14.32
CA ALA A 710 23.91 -24.91 -13.82
C ALA A 710 23.54 -26.40 -13.73
N LYS A 711 23.70 -27.12 -14.85
CA LYS A 711 23.46 -28.57 -14.92
C LYS A 711 24.33 -29.35 -13.94
N ALA A 712 25.59 -28.94 -13.76
CA ALA A 712 26.48 -29.57 -12.79
C ALA A 712 25.92 -29.49 -11.37
N ARG A 713 25.48 -28.30 -10.94
CA ARG A 713 24.87 -28.11 -9.62
C ARG A 713 23.57 -28.90 -9.49
N ASP A 714 22.67 -28.84 -10.47
CA ASP A 714 21.36 -29.49 -10.39
C ASP A 714 21.45 -31.03 -10.40
N THR A 715 22.45 -31.58 -11.09
CA THR A 715 22.71 -33.03 -11.07
C THR A 715 23.31 -33.47 -9.74
N ALA A 716 24.23 -32.68 -9.17
CA ALA A 716 24.75 -32.92 -7.82
C ALA A 716 23.65 -32.85 -6.76
N GLY A 717 22.78 -31.83 -6.83
CA GLY A 717 21.62 -31.68 -5.95
C GLY A 717 20.67 -32.87 -6.02
N ARG A 718 20.32 -33.34 -7.22
CA ARG A 718 19.47 -34.54 -7.39
C ARG A 718 20.09 -35.82 -6.83
N ILE A 719 21.42 -35.94 -6.85
CA ILE A 719 22.12 -37.08 -6.26
C ILE A 719 22.06 -37.00 -4.74
N ALA A 720 22.35 -35.83 -4.17
CA ALA A 720 22.24 -35.59 -2.74
C ALA A 720 20.80 -35.76 -2.23
N GLU A 721 19.78 -35.37 -3.01
CA GLU A 721 18.37 -35.55 -2.65
C GLU A 721 17.99 -37.01 -2.46
N LYS A 722 18.42 -37.85 -3.40
CA LYS A 722 18.04 -39.26 -3.44
C LYS A 722 18.65 -40.04 -2.29
N SER A 723 19.72 -39.54 -1.68
CA SER A 723 20.31 -40.13 -0.49
C SER A 723 19.65 -39.69 0.82
N LEU A 724 18.79 -38.66 0.79
CA LEU A 724 18.07 -38.21 1.98
C LEU A 724 16.72 -38.94 2.09
N ASP A 725 16.65 -39.82 3.09
CA ASP A 725 15.46 -40.56 3.46
C ASP A 725 14.38 -39.68 4.11
N MET A 726 13.14 -40.17 4.17
CA MET A 726 12.00 -39.46 4.77
C MET A 726 12.00 -39.43 6.30
N ASP A 727 13.05 -39.96 6.93
CA ASP A 727 13.29 -39.83 8.37
C ASP A 727 14.28 -38.70 8.69
N ASN A 728 14.88 -38.10 7.65
CA ASN A 728 15.72 -36.91 7.78
C ASN A 728 14.85 -35.66 7.95
N SER A 729 15.11 -34.88 9.00
CA SER A 729 14.32 -33.72 9.39
C SER A 729 14.38 -32.60 8.33
N ALA A 730 15.54 -32.36 7.71
CA ALA A 730 15.65 -31.42 6.58
C ALA A 730 14.84 -31.87 5.36
N ALA A 731 14.85 -33.17 5.06
CA ALA A 731 14.07 -33.72 3.96
C ALA A 731 12.56 -33.60 4.22
N ILE A 732 12.11 -33.81 5.46
CA ILE A 732 10.71 -33.63 5.87
C ILE A 732 10.30 -32.16 5.68
N MET A 733 11.04 -31.19 6.23
CA MET A 733 10.69 -29.77 6.12
C MET A 733 10.58 -29.30 4.67
N ILE A 734 11.47 -29.75 3.80
CA ILE A 734 11.53 -29.29 2.40
C ILE A 734 10.49 -30.01 1.53
N ARG A 735 10.29 -31.33 1.70
CA ARG A 735 9.34 -32.09 0.88
C ARG A 735 7.88 -31.82 1.26
N THR A 736 7.61 -31.50 2.53
CA THR A 736 6.27 -31.09 2.99
C THR A 736 5.97 -29.62 2.70
N GLY A 737 7.01 -28.83 2.40
CA GLY A 737 6.91 -27.40 2.12
C GLY A 737 6.84 -26.51 3.36
N ALA A 738 7.22 -27.01 4.53
CA ALA A 738 7.26 -26.25 5.78
C ALA A 738 8.28 -25.11 5.75
N ARG A 739 9.54 -25.41 5.40
CA ARG A 739 10.61 -24.41 5.26
C ARG A 739 11.74 -24.93 4.37
N GLY A 740 12.34 -24.02 3.61
CA GLY A 740 13.46 -24.31 2.73
C GLY A 740 13.05 -24.83 1.34
N THR A 741 14.04 -24.90 0.46
CA THR A 741 13.89 -25.43 -0.90
C THR A 741 14.95 -26.47 -1.20
N MET A 742 14.76 -27.22 -2.29
CA MET A 742 15.74 -28.20 -2.76
C MET A 742 17.13 -27.59 -3.04
N MET A 743 17.16 -26.31 -3.44
CA MET A 743 18.40 -25.57 -3.65
C MET A 743 19.16 -25.39 -2.33
N ASN A 744 18.47 -25.15 -1.22
CA ASN A 744 19.13 -24.98 0.08
C ASN A 744 19.84 -26.26 0.52
N ILE A 745 19.20 -27.44 0.39
CA ILE A 745 19.87 -28.73 0.65
C ILE A 745 21.10 -28.87 -0.24
N THR A 746 20.96 -28.58 -1.54
CA THR A 746 22.05 -28.71 -2.51
C THR A 746 23.25 -27.86 -2.12
N GLN A 747 23.03 -26.61 -1.70
CA GLN A 747 24.09 -25.69 -1.29
C GLN A 747 24.71 -26.08 0.05
N MET A 748 23.92 -26.65 0.97
CA MET A 748 24.41 -27.13 2.26
C MET A 748 25.28 -28.38 2.11
N THR A 749 24.82 -29.38 1.34
CA THR A 749 25.43 -30.73 1.32
C THR A 749 26.35 -30.98 0.12
N ALA A 750 26.01 -30.46 -1.07
CA ALA A 750 26.66 -30.84 -2.32
C ALA A 750 27.59 -29.75 -2.87
N CYS A 751 27.04 -28.67 -3.43
CA CYS A 751 27.80 -27.53 -3.95
C CYS A 751 26.97 -26.24 -3.99
N ILE A 752 27.61 -25.09 -3.72
CA ILE A 752 26.94 -23.79 -3.80
C ILE A 752 26.65 -23.40 -5.26
N GLY A 753 27.61 -23.64 -6.16
CA GLY A 753 27.49 -23.35 -7.59
C GLY A 753 28.11 -22.02 -8.02
N GLN A 754 27.79 -21.59 -9.24
CA GLN A 754 28.37 -20.40 -9.87
C GLN A 754 27.83 -19.12 -9.25
N GLN A 755 28.73 -18.23 -8.79
CA GLN A 755 28.40 -16.87 -8.38
C GLN A 755 28.41 -15.92 -9.58
N SER A 756 27.40 -15.09 -9.73
CA SER A 756 27.31 -14.09 -10.80
C SER A 756 27.29 -12.67 -10.27
N ILE A 757 27.81 -11.74 -11.07
CA ILE A 757 27.63 -10.29 -10.89
C ILE A 757 26.92 -9.76 -12.14
N ARG A 758 25.79 -9.06 -11.97
CA ARG A 758 24.96 -8.50 -13.06
C ARG A 758 24.61 -9.52 -14.14
N GLY A 759 24.39 -10.77 -13.75
CA GLY A 759 24.03 -11.88 -14.65
C GLY A 759 25.18 -12.49 -15.47
N GLY A 760 26.43 -12.02 -15.29
CA GLY A 760 27.64 -12.62 -15.86
C GLY A 760 28.51 -13.32 -14.81
N ARG A 761 29.49 -14.12 -15.25
CA ARG A 761 30.52 -14.65 -14.34
C ARG A 761 31.46 -13.54 -13.88
N ILE A 762 32.21 -13.77 -12.80
CA ILE A 762 33.07 -12.75 -12.21
C ILE A 762 34.27 -12.47 -13.15
N LEU A 763 34.21 -11.32 -13.82
CA LEU A 763 35.22 -10.88 -14.78
C LEU A 763 36.05 -9.68 -14.28
N ARG A 764 35.42 -8.80 -13.50
CA ARG A 764 35.99 -7.52 -13.06
C ARG A 764 36.75 -7.70 -11.74
N GLY A 765 37.96 -7.13 -11.69
CA GLY A 765 38.88 -7.22 -10.57
C GLY A 765 40.17 -6.47 -10.92
N TYR A 766 41.21 -7.22 -11.29
CA TYR A 766 42.50 -6.69 -11.75
C TYR A 766 42.60 -6.71 -13.29
N SER A 767 43.68 -6.15 -13.85
CA SER A 767 43.93 -6.06 -15.30
C SER A 767 43.84 -7.43 -16.00
N GLY A 768 42.66 -7.74 -16.56
CA GLY A 768 42.38 -8.97 -17.29
C GLY A 768 42.17 -10.23 -16.43
N ARG A 769 42.04 -10.13 -15.11
CA ARG A 769 41.82 -11.28 -14.20
C ARG A 769 40.95 -10.90 -12.99
N SER A 770 40.26 -11.89 -12.42
CA SER A 770 39.39 -11.69 -11.25
C SER A 770 40.19 -11.45 -9.97
N LEU A 771 41.20 -12.27 -9.69
CA LEU A 771 42.10 -12.17 -8.54
C LEU A 771 43.56 -12.32 -8.97
N SER A 772 44.49 -11.85 -8.13
CA SER A 772 45.94 -11.98 -8.35
C SER A 772 46.44 -13.42 -8.40
N HIS A 773 45.69 -14.36 -7.80
CA HIS A 773 45.99 -15.79 -7.80
C HIS A 773 45.77 -16.48 -9.16
N PHE A 774 45.05 -15.84 -10.09
CA PHE A 774 44.75 -16.42 -11.40
C PHE A 774 45.57 -15.78 -12.51
N LYS A 775 45.72 -16.54 -13.61
CA LYS A 775 46.34 -16.05 -14.84
C LYS A 775 45.44 -15.04 -15.55
N THR A 776 46.04 -14.16 -16.33
CA THR A 776 45.32 -13.20 -17.17
C THR A 776 44.43 -13.94 -18.17
N ARG A 777 43.17 -13.51 -18.28
CA ARG A 777 42.11 -14.08 -19.14
C ARG A 777 41.80 -15.56 -18.90
N ASP A 778 41.99 -16.06 -17.69
CA ASP A 778 41.64 -17.43 -17.34
C ASP A 778 40.11 -17.68 -17.47
N PRO A 779 39.65 -18.60 -18.34
CA PRO A 779 38.23 -18.91 -18.53
C PRO A 779 37.69 -19.98 -17.56
N SER A 780 38.56 -20.55 -16.71
CA SER A 780 38.21 -21.64 -15.81
C SER A 780 37.05 -21.28 -14.86
N PRO A 781 36.22 -22.25 -14.46
CA PRO A 781 35.14 -22.03 -13.50
C PRO A 781 35.64 -21.43 -12.19
N GLU A 782 36.75 -21.92 -11.66
CA GLU A 782 37.33 -21.49 -10.39
C GLU A 782 37.77 -20.02 -10.45
N ALA A 783 38.43 -19.61 -11.53
CA ALA A 783 38.84 -18.21 -11.73
C ALA A 783 37.65 -17.26 -11.90
N ARG A 784 36.47 -17.79 -12.24
CA ARG A 784 35.29 -17.00 -12.62
C ARG A 784 34.16 -17.09 -11.60
N GLY A 785 34.42 -17.61 -10.40
CA GLY A 785 33.48 -17.60 -9.27
C GLY A 785 32.62 -18.85 -9.11
N PHE A 786 33.02 -20.00 -9.68
CA PHE A 786 32.35 -21.28 -9.41
C PHE A 786 32.80 -21.86 -8.07
N ILE A 787 31.83 -22.14 -7.19
CA ILE A 787 32.07 -22.74 -5.89
C ILE A 787 31.67 -24.21 -5.93
N ALA A 788 32.68 -25.09 -5.86
CA ALA A 788 32.47 -26.53 -5.98
C ALA A 788 32.09 -27.19 -4.65
N LEU A 789 32.38 -26.54 -3.53
CA LEU A 789 32.08 -27.02 -2.18
C LEU A 789 30.70 -26.55 -1.70
N GLY A 790 30.10 -27.32 -0.80
CA GLY A 790 28.90 -26.94 -0.05
C GLY A 790 29.25 -26.43 1.34
N TYR A 791 28.31 -25.75 2.01
CA TYR A 791 28.55 -25.16 3.34
C TYR A 791 29.04 -26.17 4.38
N ARG A 792 28.56 -27.42 4.32
CA ARG A 792 28.96 -28.48 5.26
C ARG A 792 30.45 -28.81 5.23
N ARG A 793 31.10 -28.65 4.07
CA ARG A 793 32.54 -28.90 3.89
C ARG A 793 33.41 -27.67 4.17
N GLY A 794 32.81 -26.48 4.23
CA GLY A 794 33.52 -25.21 4.30
C GLY A 794 34.01 -24.72 2.94
N LEU A 795 34.17 -23.40 2.82
CA LEU A 795 34.65 -22.74 1.61
C LEU A 795 36.12 -22.39 1.76
N ASN A 796 36.89 -22.49 0.67
CA ASN A 796 38.25 -21.95 0.66
C ASN A 796 38.23 -20.41 0.57
N PRO A 797 39.34 -19.70 0.86
CA PRO A 797 39.36 -18.23 0.88
C PRO A 797 38.94 -17.57 -0.45
N ILE A 798 39.27 -18.20 -1.59
CA ILE A 798 38.92 -17.70 -2.92
C ILE A 798 37.40 -17.84 -3.18
N GLU A 799 36.85 -19.01 -2.89
CA GLU A 799 35.42 -19.30 -2.98
C GLU A 799 34.62 -18.41 -2.02
N PHE A 800 35.11 -18.22 -0.79
CA PHE A 800 34.51 -17.31 0.19
C PHE A 800 34.46 -15.88 -0.33
N PHE A 801 35.56 -15.36 -0.89
CA PHE A 801 35.58 -14.02 -1.46
C PHE A 801 34.58 -13.88 -2.62
N PHE A 802 34.56 -14.82 -3.57
CA PHE A 802 33.59 -14.79 -4.66
C PHE A 802 32.14 -14.91 -4.18
N HIS A 803 31.90 -15.70 -3.14
CA HIS A 803 30.59 -15.78 -2.51
C HIS A 803 30.18 -14.46 -1.85
N ALA A 804 31.09 -13.83 -1.12
CA ALA A 804 30.86 -12.54 -0.47
C ALA A 804 30.56 -11.44 -1.49
N VAL A 805 31.24 -11.44 -2.64
CA VAL A 805 30.97 -10.51 -3.74
C VAL A 805 29.55 -10.70 -4.31
N GLY A 806 29.14 -11.95 -4.56
CA GLY A 806 27.77 -12.26 -5.00
C GLY A 806 26.71 -11.86 -3.96
N GLY A 807 26.96 -12.14 -2.67
CA GLY A 807 26.09 -11.74 -1.58
C GLY A 807 25.97 -10.22 -1.42
N ARG A 808 27.07 -9.47 -1.62
CA ARG A 808 27.07 -8.00 -1.55
C ARG A 808 26.21 -7.38 -2.65
N GLU A 809 26.22 -7.93 -3.87
CA GLU A 809 25.31 -7.49 -4.93
C GLU A 809 23.85 -7.62 -4.49
N GLY A 810 23.46 -8.77 -3.93
CA GLY A 810 22.11 -9.00 -3.42
C GLY A 810 21.68 -8.00 -2.34
N LEU A 811 22.57 -7.67 -1.40
CA LEU A 811 22.31 -6.67 -0.36
C LEU A 811 22.10 -5.27 -0.95
N VAL A 812 22.95 -4.87 -1.90
CA VAL A 812 22.85 -3.56 -2.55
C VAL A 812 21.59 -3.45 -3.41
N ASP A 813 21.29 -4.49 -4.20
CA ASP A 813 20.08 -4.55 -5.02
C ASP A 813 18.82 -4.43 -4.16
N THR A 814 18.79 -5.12 -3.02
CA THR A 814 17.66 -5.05 -2.07
C THR A 814 17.47 -3.61 -1.56
N ALA A 815 18.55 -2.94 -1.15
CA ALA A 815 18.48 -1.57 -0.63
C ALA A 815 18.01 -0.55 -1.69
N VAL A 816 18.60 -0.59 -2.89
CA VAL A 816 18.32 0.41 -3.95
C VAL A 816 16.93 0.24 -4.54
N ARG A 817 16.53 -1.00 -4.83
CA ARG A 817 15.26 -1.28 -5.53
C ARG A 817 14.04 -1.16 -4.62
N THR A 818 14.20 -1.27 -3.29
CA THR A 818 13.09 -1.10 -2.33
C THR A 818 12.50 0.31 -2.43
N GLN A 819 13.34 1.34 -2.62
CA GLN A 819 12.88 2.71 -2.84
C GLN A 819 12.08 2.85 -4.16
N GLN A 820 12.56 2.23 -5.23
CA GLN A 820 11.93 2.30 -6.56
C GLN A 820 10.57 1.60 -6.58
N SER A 821 10.49 0.39 -6.02
CA SER A 821 9.24 -0.37 -5.93
C SER A 821 8.18 0.34 -5.09
N GLY A 822 8.55 0.90 -3.93
CA GLY A 822 7.64 1.71 -3.11
C GLY A 822 7.14 2.98 -3.82
N TYR A 823 8.00 3.63 -4.62
CA TYR A 823 7.60 4.76 -5.45
C TYR A 823 6.64 4.35 -6.57
N MET A 824 6.92 3.24 -7.26
CA MET A 824 6.04 2.68 -8.29
C MET A 824 4.66 2.37 -7.74
N GLN A 825 4.59 1.67 -6.60
CA GLN A 825 3.32 1.35 -5.94
C GLN A 825 2.52 2.60 -5.61
N ARG A 826 3.15 3.64 -5.06
CA ARG A 826 2.48 4.91 -4.78
C ARG A 826 1.93 5.57 -6.05
N ARG A 827 2.69 5.54 -7.15
CA ARG A 827 2.22 6.08 -8.42
C ARG A 827 1.00 5.32 -8.94
N LEU A 828 1.00 3.98 -8.81
CA LEU A 828 -0.14 3.15 -9.19
C LEU A 828 -1.38 3.47 -8.34
N ILE A 829 -1.22 3.59 -7.02
CA ILE A 829 -2.33 3.93 -6.11
C ILE A 829 -2.90 5.30 -6.49
N ASN A 830 -2.07 6.35 -6.57
CA ASN A 830 -2.54 7.69 -6.92
C ASN A 830 -3.21 7.75 -8.30
N ALA A 831 -2.80 6.90 -9.26
CA ALA A 831 -3.39 6.85 -10.58
C ALA A 831 -4.74 6.12 -10.62
N LEU A 832 -5.00 5.20 -9.68
CA LEU A 832 -6.16 4.32 -9.70
C LEU A 832 -7.12 4.54 -8.52
N GLU A 833 -6.77 5.36 -7.52
CA GLU A 833 -7.54 5.51 -6.27
C GLU A 833 -9.00 5.93 -6.45
N HIS A 834 -9.31 6.61 -7.55
CA HIS A 834 -10.63 7.15 -7.85
C HIS A 834 -11.54 6.17 -8.62
N LEU A 835 -11.06 4.96 -8.94
CA LEU A 835 -11.84 3.94 -9.63
C LEU A 835 -12.65 3.10 -8.65
N HIS A 836 -13.97 3.06 -8.86
CA HIS A 836 -14.90 2.26 -8.07
C HIS A 836 -15.93 1.55 -8.95
N VAL A 837 -16.58 0.53 -8.39
CA VAL A 837 -17.71 -0.16 -9.05
C VAL A 837 -18.99 0.60 -8.78
N GLY A 838 -19.74 0.94 -9.82
CA GLY A 838 -21.08 1.50 -9.75
C GLY A 838 -22.14 0.44 -9.44
N TYR A 839 -23.32 0.87 -8.98
CA TYR A 839 -24.46 -0.02 -8.73
C TYR A 839 -24.99 -0.72 -9.98
N ASP A 840 -24.62 -0.23 -11.16
CA ASP A 840 -24.90 -0.85 -12.46
C ASP A 840 -23.84 -1.87 -12.91
N GLY A 841 -22.83 -2.15 -12.08
CA GLY A 841 -21.73 -3.08 -12.37
C GLY A 841 -20.61 -2.49 -13.23
N THR A 842 -20.73 -1.23 -13.65
CA THR A 842 -19.68 -0.53 -14.42
C THR A 842 -18.56 -0.07 -13.50
N VAL A 843 -17.33 0.03 -14.00
CA VAL A 843 -16.22 0.66 -13.29
C VAL A 843 -16.10 2.10 -13.77
N ARG A 844 -16.17 3.05 -12.84
CA ARG A 844 -16.18 4.48 -13.14
C ARG A 844 -15.08 5.22 -12.40
N THR A 845 -14.64 6.33 -12.99
CA THR A 845 -13.82 7.34 -12.34
C THR A 845 -14.69 8.27 -11.47
N SER A 846 -14.06 9.12 -10.64
CA SER A 846 -14.76 10.09 -9.79
C SER A 846 -15.54 11.16 -10.56
N ASP A 847 -15.17 11.44 -11.82
CA ASP A 847 -15.91 12.29 -12.75
C ASP A 847 -17.05 11.58 -13.49
N GLY A 848 -17.25 10.28 -13.25
CA GLY A 848 -18.32 9.47 -13.84
C GLY A 848 -17.98 8.86 -15.19
N THR A 849 -16.75 9.02 -15.68
CA THR A 849 -16.28 8.39 -16.92
C THR A 849 -16.18 6.87 -16.73
N VAL A 850 -16.81 6.12 -17.64
CA VAL A 850 -16.79 4.65 -17.61
C VAL A 850 -15.46 4.13 -18.14
N VAL A 851 -14.77 3.32 -17.33
CA VAL A 851 -13.51 2.65 -17.71
C VAL A 851 -13.78 1.21 -18.15
N GLN A 852 -14.68 0.51 -17.47
CA GLN A 852 -15.14 -0.83 -17.85
C GLN A 852 -16.66 -0.91 -17.75
N PHE A 853 -17.31 -1.54 -18.73
CA PHE A 853 -18.76 -1.77 -18.69
C PHE A 853 -19.15 -2.83 -17.67
N VAL A 854 -18.28 -3.81 -17.45
CA VAL A 854 -18.42 -4.84 -16.43
C VAL A 854 -17.05 -5.00 -15.78
N TYR A 855 -17.00 -5.01 -14.46
CA TYR A 855 -15.76 -5.25 -13.72
C TYR A 855 -15.07 -6.53 -14.19
N GLY A 856 -13.80 -6.43 -14.59
CA GLY A 856 -13.01 -7.61 -14.99
C GLY A 856 -13.55 -8.38 -16.21
N GLU A 857 -14.48 -7.79 -16.97
CA GLU A 857 -15.20 -8.42 -18.09
C GLU A 857 -16.08 -9.63 -17.72
N ASP A 858 -16.14 -10.04 -16.45
CA ASP A 858 -16.92 -11.17 -15.95
C ASP A 858 -17.74 -10.88 -14.67
N GLY A 859 -17.53 -9.72 -14.04
CA GLY A 859 -18.21 -9.26 -12.84
C GLY A 859 -17.76 -9.96 -11.56
N VAL A 860 -16.66 -10.72 -11.60
CA VAL A 860 -16.26 -11.62 -10.52
C VAL A 860 -15.18 -11.00 -9.63
N ASP A 861 -15.37 -11.07 -8.32
CA ASP A 861 -14.34 -10.74 -7.33
C ASP A 861 -13.27 -11.85 -7.29
N PRO A 862 -11.98 -11.54 -7.57
CA PRO A 862 -10.90 -12.50 -7.49
C PRO A 862 -10.76 -13.17 -6.12
N ALA A 863 -11.11 -12.49 -5.01
CA ALA A 863 -11.07 -13.05 -3.66
C ALA A 863 -12.02 -14.24 -3.49
N LYS A 864 -13.20 -14.15 -4.12
CA LYS A 864 -14.25 -15.17 -4.09
C LYS A 864 -14.13 -16.19 -5.22
N SER A 865 -13.27 -15.91 -6.20
CA SER A 865 -12.99 -16.80 -7.33
C SER A 865 -12.13 -18.02 -6.96
N ASP A 866 -12.14 -19.05 -7.80
CA ASP A 866 -11.21 -20.18 -7.73
C ASP A 866 -9.92 -19.87 -8.49
N HIS A 867 -9.07 -19.01 -7.91
CA HIS A 867 -7.79 -18.62 -8.49
C HIS A 867 -7.88 -17.96 -9.87
N GLY A 868 -8.75 -16.94 -9.98
CA GLY A 868 -8.99 -16.20 -11.21
C GLY A 868 -9.98 -16.88 -12.17
N LYS A 869 -10.56 -18.01 -11.77
CA LYS A 869 -11.72 -18.61 -12.45
C LYS A 869 -12.96 -18.35 -11.61
N ALA A 870 -14.03 -17.85 -12.23
CA ALA A 870 -15.33 -17.66 -11.59
C ALA A 870 -15.76 -18.88 -10.75
N VAL A 871 -15.73 -20.07 -11.36
CA VAL A 871 -16.02 -21.34 -10.70
C VAL A 871 -15.16 -22.46 -11.31
N ASN A 872 -14.53 -23.30 -10.49
CA ASN A 872 -13.81 -24.49 -10.98
C ASN A 872 -14.76 -25.69 -11.15
N VAL A 873 -15.39 -25.76 -12.32
CA VAL A 873 -16.30 -26.85 -12.71
C VAL A 873 -15.64 -28.23 -12.64
N GLN A 874 -14.38 -28.36 -13.04
CA GLN A 874 -13.68 -29.66 -13.03
C GLN A 874 -13.46 -30.19 -11.62
N HIS A 875 -13.29 -29.31 -10.63
CA HIS A 875 -13.19 -29.69 -9.24
C HIS A 875 -14.55 -30.15 -8.71
N ILE A 876 -15.63 -29.38 -8.95
CA ILE A 876 -16.99 -29.72 -8.54
C ILE A 876 -17.40 -31.10 -9.08
N ILE A 877 -17.15 -31.35 -10.37
CA ILE A 877 -17.42 -32.66 -11.00
C ILE A 877 -16.64 -33.78 -10.31
N ARG A 878 -15.36 -33.56 -9.98
CA ARG A 878 -14.55 -34.57 -9.27
C ARG A 878 -15.12 -34.87 -7.89
N MET A 879 -15.54 -33.86 -7.13
CA MET A 879 -16.14 -34.03 -5.80
C MET A 879 -17.45 -34.82 -5.88
N VAL A 880 -18.36 -34.40 -6.77
CA VAL A 880 -19.65 -35.08 -6.95
C VAL A 880 -19.45 -36.51 -7.44
N LYS A 881 -18.48 -36.76 -8.32
CA LYS A 881 -18.18 -38.10 -8.83
C LYS A 881 -17.70 -39.09 -7.77
N VAL A 882 -17.04 -38.63 -6.69
CA VAL A 882 -16.62 -39.51 -5.60
C VAL A 882 -17.82 -39.95 -4.74
N ALA A 883 -18.82 -39.09 -4.61
CA ALA A 883 -20.06 -39.39 -3.88
C ALA A 883 -21.12 -40.09 -4.75
N ASP A 884 -21.13 -39.86 -6.06
CA ASP A 884 -22.13 -40.36 -7.00
C ASP A 884 -21.92 -41.84 -7.34
N LYS A 885 -22.90 -42.67 -6.99
CA LYS A 885 -22.94 -44.11 -7.26
C LYS A 885 -23.93 -44.48 -8.38
N GLY A 886 -24.56 -43.50 -9.03
CA GLY A 886 -25.60 -43.74 -10.03
C GLY A 886 -25.09 -44.11 -11.43
N LYS A 887 -26.01 -44.56 -12.30
CA LYS A 887 -25.70 -44.82 -13.72
C LYS A 887 -25.57 -43.50 -14.51
N PRO A 888 -24.70 -43.44 -15.54
CA PRO A 888 -24.57 -42.24 -16.39
C PRO A 888 -25.89 -41.89 -17.09
N THR A 889 -26.27 -40.60 -17.05
CA THR A 889 -27.49 -40.11 -17.72
C THR A 889 -27.32 -39.88 -19.23
N SER A 890 -28.42 -39.62 -19.94
CA SER A 890 -28.47 -39.34 -21.38
C SER A 890 -28.00 -37.91 -21.72
N ARG A 891 -27.46 -37.72 -22.92
CA ARG A 891 -26.99 -36.38 -23.37
C ARG A 891 -28.11 -35.34 -23.44
N GLN A 892 -29.32 -35.77 -23.81
CA GLN A 892 -30.50 -34.89 -23.92
C GLN A 892 -30.87 -34.28 -22.57
N PHE A 893 -30.78 -35.06 -21.49
CA PHE A 893 -31.08 -34.57 -20.15
C PHE A 893 -30.10 -33.49 -19.70
N VAL A 894 -28.80 -33.68 -19.96
CA VAL A 894 -27.75 -32.68 -19.66
C VAL A 894 -28.00 -31.37 -20.40
N GLU A 895 -28.36 -31.42 -21.67
CA GLU A 895 -28.63 -30.21 -22.47
C GLU A 895 -29.89 -29.48 -21.99
N SER A 896 -30.96 -30.20 -21.64
CA SER A 896 -32.19 -29.59 -21.12
C SER A 896 -31.98 -28.85 -19.79
N CYS A 897 -31.06 -29.32 -18.93
CA CYS A 897 -30.72 -28.64 -17.68
C CYS A 897 -29.87 -27.40 -17.92
N LEU A 898 -29.00 -27.41 -18.94
CA LEU A 898 -28.15 -26.29 -19.30
C LEU A 898 -28.95 -25.16 -19.97
N GLU A 899 -29.95 -25.46 -20.80
CA GLU A 899 -30.76 -24.44 -21.45
C GLU A 899 -31.48 -23.51 -20.47
N LYS A 900 -31.92 -24.04 -19.31
CA LYS A 900 -32.60 -23.28 -18.26
C LYS A 900 -31.72 -22.21 -17.58
N ILE A 901 -30.40 -22.35 -17.63
CA ILE A 901 -29.44 -21.50 -16.91
C ILE A 901 -28.60 -20.62 -17.84
N LYS A 902 -28.95 -20.59 -19.14
CA LYS A 902 -28.14 -19.94 -20.18
C LYS A 902 -27.92 -18.45 -19.94
N ASP A 903 -28.93 -17.76 -19.40
CA ASP A 903 -28.89 -16.31 -19.16
C ASP A 903 -28.30 -15.94 -17.79
N GLU A 904 -28.10 -16.91 -16.89
CA GLU A 904 -27.54 -16.69 -15.55
C GLU A 904 -26.01 -16.76 -15.49
N LEU A 905 -25.37 -17.32 -16.51
CA LEU A 905 -23.92 -17.56 -16.55
C LEU A 905 -23.27 -16.81 -17.71
N THR A 906 -22.01 -16.43 -17.55
CA THR A 906 -21.23 -15.91 -18.69
C THR A 906 -21.09 -16.97 -19.80
N PRO A 907 -21.06 -16.56 -21.08
CA PRO A 907 -20.93 -17.50 -22.20
C PRO A 907 -19.72 -18.43 -22.08
N LYS A 908 -18.63 -17.94 -21.50
CA LYS A 908 -17.40 -18.71 -21.26
C LYS A 908 -17.62 -19.83 -20.25
N LEU A 909 -18.23 -19.52 -19.10
CA LEU A 909 -18.49 -20.48 -18.03
C LEU A 909 -19.52 -21.54 -18.47
N TYR A 910 -20.57 -21.11 -19.17
CA TYR A 910 -21.58 -22.00 -19.76
C TYR A 910 -20.94 -23.05 -20.68
N ASN A 911 -20.07 -22.62 -21.60
CA ASN A 911 -19.38 -23.51 -22.53
C ASN A 911 -18.37 -24.46 -21.85
N GLU A 912 -17.76 -24.03 -20.75
CA GLU A 912 -16.90 -24.90 -19.93
C GLU A 912 -17.72 -25.95 -19.18
N LEU A 913 -18.86 -25.55 -18.59
CA LEU A 913 -19.79 -26.43 -17.88
C LEU A 913 -20.31 -27.53 -18.80
N ARG A 914 -20.81 -27.15 -19.99
CA ARG A 914 -21.31 -28.09 -21.01
C ARG A 914 -20.26 -29.13 -21.39
N ARG A 915 -19.03 -28.69 -21.73
CA ARG A 915 -17.95 -29.60 -22.17
C ARG A 915 -17.53 -30.58 -21.08
N ASN A 916 -17.47 -30.13 -19.83
CA ASN A 916 -17.02 -30.97 -18.73
C ASN A 916 -18.10 -31.97 -18.28
N LEU A 917 -19.38 -31.55 -18.21
CA LEU A 917 -20.49 -32.45 -17.85
C LEU A 917 -20.66 -33.60 -18.85
N LEU A 918 -20.58 -33.31 -20.16
CA LEU A 918 -20.68 -34.33 -21.21
C LEU A 918 -19.57 -35.40 -21.14
N LYS A 919 -18.42 -35.09 -20.51
CA LYS A 919 -17.29 -36.02 -20.32
C LYS A 919 -17.32 -36.74 -18.97
N ALA A 920 -18.10 -36.25 -18.01
CA ALA A 920 -18.00 -36.68 -16.62
C ALA A 920 -18.65 -38.07 -16.35
N GLY A 921 -19.74 -38.36 -17.07
CA GLY A 921 -20.53 -39.59 -16.91
C GLY A 921 -21.24 -39.68 -15.55
N LEU A 922 -21.88 -38.59 -15.13
CA LEU A 922 -22.61 -38.48 -13.85
C LEU A 922 -24.06 -38.98 -13.97
N SER A 923 -24.67 -39.30 -12.83
CA SER A 923 -26.11 -39.58 -12.71
C SER A 923 -26.96 -38.32 -12.87
N GLU A 924 -28.27 -38.47 -13.06
CA GLU A 924 -29.21 -37.33 -13.16
C GLU A 924 -29.13 -36.41 -11.94
N LEU A 925 -29.04 -36.99 -10.75
CA LEU A 925 -28.92 -36.27 -9.49
C LEU A 925 -27.55 -35.58 -9.37
N GLY A 926 -26.49 -36.24 -9.84
CA GLY A 926 -25.15 -35.65 -9.94
C GLY A 926 -25.09 -34.46 -10.90
N VAL A 927 -25.76 -34.54 -12.05
CA VAL A 927 -25.81 -33.43 -13.03
C VAL A 927 -26.56 -32.23 -12.47
N LYS A 928 -27.74 -32.42 -11.86
CA LYS A 928 -28.49 -31.34 -11.22
C LYS A 928 -27.66 -30.65 -10.14
N LYS A 929 -27.04 -31.43 -9.25
CA LYS A 929 -26.20 -30.90 -8.18
C LYS A 929 -25.02 -30.07 -8.71
N VAL A 930 -24.31 -30.54 -9.74
CA VAL A 930 -23.21 -29.77 -10.34
C VAL A 930 -23.71 -28.45 -10.93
N VAL A 931 -24.85 -28.46 -11.61
CA VAL A 931 -25.45 -27.25 -12.21
C VAL A 931 -25.85 -26.24 -11.13
N GLU A 932 -26.63 -26.67 -10.13
CA GLU A 932 -27.08 -25.83 -9.02
C GLU A 932 -25.91 -25.23 -8.24
N THR A 933 -24.93 -26.06 -7.84
CA THR A 933 -23.73 -25.59 -7.15
C THR A 933 -22.89 -24.63 -8.00
N THR A 934 -22.85 -24.80 -9.32
CA THR A 934 -22.12 -23.88 -10.20
C THR A 934 -22.78 -22.50 -10.25
N VAL A 935 -24.11 -22.44 -10.35
CA VAL A 935 -24.87 -21.17 -10.37
C VAL A 935 -24.77 -20.45 -9.02
N GLU A 936 -24.96 -21.17 -7.91
CA GLU A 936 -24.83 -20.61 -6.57
C GLU A 936 -23.43 -20.03 -6.32
N ASN A 937 -22.39 -20.79 -6.69
CA ASN A 937 -21.01 -20.33 -6.53
C ASN A 937 -20.68 -19.13 -7.43
N TYR A 938 -21.28 -19.04 -8.62
CA TYR A 938 -21.11 -17.89 -9.50
C TYR A 938 -21.74 -16.63 -8.89
N LYS A 939 -23.00 -16.71 -8.41
CA LYS A 939 -23.68 -15.58 -7.76
C LYS A 939 -22.94 -15.09 -6.52
N LYS A 940 -22.41 -16.01 -5.70
CA LYS A 940 -21.57 -15.68 -4.55
C LYS A 940 -20.24 -15.02 -4.94
N ALA A 941 -19.73 -15.30 -6.14
CA ALA A 941 -18.44 -14.78 -6.59
C ALA A 941 -18.52 -13.39 -7.24
N LEU A 942 -19.73 -12.84 -7.46
CA LEU A 942 -19.90 -11.50 -8.01
C LEU A 942 -19.36 -10.43 -7.06
N ILE A 943 -18.85 -9.34 -7.64
CA ILE A 943 -18.33 -8.18 -6.92
C ILE A 943 -19.45 -7.29 -6.39
N GLU A 944 -19.28 -6.75 -5.18
CA GLU A 944 -20.18 -5.76 -4.61
C GLU A 944 -19.99 -4.36 -5.23
N PRO A 945 -21.07 -3.62 -5.51
CA PRO A 945 -21.00 -2.20 -5.81
C PRO A 945 -20.34 -1.39 -4.69
N GLY A 946 -19.63 -0.34 -5.05
CA GLY A 946 -18.89 0.51 -4.11
C GLY A 946 -17.47 0.02 -3.78
N GLU A 947 -17.07 -1.18 -4.23
CA GLU A 947 -15.70 -1.66 -4.03
C GLU A 947 -14.68 -0.74 -4.71
N ALA A 948 -13.62 -0.38 -3.96
CA ALA A 948 -12.53 0.48 -4.42
C ALA A 948 -11.52 -0.31 -5.29
N VAL A 949 -12.01 -0.81 -6.42
CA VAL A 949 -11.29 -1.73 -7.32
C VAL A 949 -9.95 -1.20 -7.82
N GLY A 950 -9.83 0.12 -7.99
CA GLY A 950 -8.56 0.71 -8.43
C GLY A 950 -7.45 0.59 -7.39
N ILE A 951 -7.78 0.75 -6.09
CA ILE A 951 -6.82 0.56 -5.00
C ILE A 951 -6.43 -0.91 -4.89
N VAL A 952 -7.41 -1.82 -4.94
CA VAL A 952 -7.17 -3.26 -4.88
C VAL A 952 -6.26 -3.72 -6.04
N ALA A 953 -6.51 -3.23 -7.26
CA ALA A 953 -5.67 -3.51 -8.41
C ALA A 953 -4.25 -2.93 -8.26
N ALA A 954 -4.13 -1.67 -7.84
CA ALA A 954 -2.83 -1.02 -7.63
C ALA A 954 -1.98 -1.78 -6.59
N GLN A 955 -2.59 -2.17 -5.46
CA GLN A 955 -1.92 -2.95 -4.42
C GLN A 955 -1.54 -4.36 -4.93
N SER A 956 -2.44 -5.02 -5.66
CA SER A 956 -2.23 -6.35 -6.22
C SER A 956 -1.11 -6.43 -7.26
N ILE A 957 -0.79 -5.30 -7.91
CA ILE A 957 0.34 -5.16 -8.84
C ILE A 957 1.61 -4.70 -8.08
N GLY A 958 1.47 -3.76 -7.16
CA GLY A 958 2.58 -3.13 -6.44
C GLY A 958 3.26 -4.04 -5.42
N GLU A 959 2.48 -4.71 -4.56
CA GLU A 959 3.00 -5.58 -3.49
C GLU A 959 3.92 -6.69 -4.02
N PRO A 960 3.56 -7.43 -5.09
CA PRO A 960 4.44 -8.48 -5.62
C PRO A 960 5.73 -7.93 -6.21
N GLY A 961 5.68 -6.72 -6.80
CA GLY A 961 6.88 -6.03 -7.27
C GLY A 961 7.83 -5.71 -6.12
N THR A 962 7.32 -5.19 -5.01
CA THR A 962 8.14 -4.96 -3.81
C THR A 962 8.68 -6.28 -3.23
N GLN A 963 7.87 -7.34 -3.18
CA GLN A 963 8.32 -8.66 -2.71
C GLN A 963 9.38 -9.30 -3.62
N MET A 964 9.23 -9.16 -4.95
CA MET A 964 10.23 -9.62 -5.90
C MET A 964 11.58 -8.96 -5.62
N THR A 965 11.57 -7.68 -5.27
CA THR A 965 12.76 -6.93 -4.87
C THR A 965 13.39 -7.51 -3.60
N LEU A 966 12.60 -7.67 -2.54
CA LEU A 966 13.09 -8.18 -1.25
C LEU A 966 13.62 -9.62 -1.36
N ARG A 967 13.00 -10.45 -2.21
CA ARG A 967 13.41 -11.84 -2.44
C ARG A 967 14.66 -11.98 -3.32
N THR A 968 15.14 -10.92 -3.98
CA THR A 968 16.39 -10.98 -4.75
C THR A 968 17.58 -11.37 -3.88
N PHE A 969 17.59 -10.99 -2.59
CA PHE A 969 18.61 -11.39 -1.62
C PHE A 969 18.78 -12.92 -1.52
N HIS A 970 17.68 -13.67 -1.50
CA HIS A 970 17.72 -15.15 -1.36
C HIS A 970 18.19 -15.88 -2.62
N PHE A 971 18.25 -15.20 -3.76
CA PHE A 971 18.68 -15.75 -5.05
C PHE A 971 19.91 -15.04 -5.61
N ALA A 972 20.55 -14.18 -4.81
CA ALA A 972 21.70 -13.39 -5.22
C ALA A 972 22.84 -14.30 -5.72
N GLY A 973 23.41 -13.94 -6.87
CA GLY A 973 24.53 -14.67 -7.47
C GLY A 973 24.16 -15.89 -8.32
N VAL A 974 22.87 -16.24 -8.52
CA VAL A 974 22.45 -17.39 -9.35
C VAL A 974 21.60 -16.96 -10.54
N ARG A 975 22.20 -16.95 -11.75
CA ARG A 975 21.61 -16.45 -13.01
C ARG A 975 20.27 -17.11 -13.41
N GLU A 976 20.05 -18.38 -13.10
CA GLU A 976 18.84 -19.14 -13.51
C GLU A 976 17.53 -18.58 -12.96
N ARG A 977 17.60 -17.71 -11.94
CA ARG A 977 16.46 -16.93 -11.41
C ARG A 977 16.84 -15.46 -11.26
N ASN A 978 17.42 -14.85 -12.29
CA ASN A 978 17.54 -13.39 -12.33
C ASN A 978 16.14 -12.76 -12.44
N VAL A 979 15.49 -12.57 -11.28
CA VAL A 979 14.25 -11.81 -11.07
C VAL A 979 14.47 -10.31 -11.36
N THR A 980 15.72 -9.92 -11.63
CA THR A 980 16.19 -8.54 -11.74
C THR A 980 15.68 -7.77 -12.97
N LEU A 981 15.02 -8.43 -13.92
CA LEU A 981 14.42 -7.84 -15.13
C LEU A 981 12.96 -7.37 -14.96
N GLY A 982 12.31 -7.63 -13.82
CA GLY A 982 10.85 -7.43 -13.69
C GLY A 982 10.38 -6.05 -13.17
N LEU A 983 11.30 -5.14 -12.82
CA LEU A 983 11.01 -3.86 -12.18
C LEU A 983 11.59 -2.65 -12.92
N PRO A 984 12.87 -2.67 -13.36
CA PRO A 984 13.35 -1.73 -14.36
C PRO A 984 12.88 -2.17 -15.75
#